data_AF-A0A356J3H6-F1
#
_entry.id   AF-A0A356J3H6-F1
#
_cell.length_a   1.000
_cell.length_b   1.000
_cell.length_c   1.000
_cell.angle_alpha   90.00
_cell.angle_beta   90.00
_cell.angle_gamma   90.00
#
_symmetry.space_group_name_H-M   'P 1'
#
loop_
_entity.id
_entity.type
_entity.pdbx_description
1 polymer ?
#
loop_
_entity_poly.entity_id
_entity_poly.type
_entity_poly.pdbx_seq_one_letter_code
_entity_poly.pdbx_strand_id
1 'polypeptide(L)'
;MTMRVAYTMERRPSAGTRACGAVFGRALLAVLGLALLRMSPVRAETATVRMHCGDEGRDDRVELRSVEMADIGDGGLRFVLPKEEIPADARVVEVIPGFMRAQKGDPGYWIQARGTFGRFDQDDGLYVKERQLMPVFGVKKGDTLWYAHVKSWRFDYDFTVRAKDGAYEVYPAFRCDRVRAFFTNLYSDIVIDFRRLDGNRADYNGLAKAYQRYQREHGGVRTIKERIPGSPELAYLCEAPVVRIQTHAAKPIPDESDAKLFFKKGEEPPVSVHMPFGVAEEFLQALKDAGVDKLSVCSAGWQDGGYDGRVPGHFPVGAEAGGADAFLRLVGKAKALGYQFALHATNTDGYMCSRLWNPEWVCKRADGTFDKGGLWAGGQCYWVCQKYAWEHWLPEEMKEMAALGIRGPHYIDVYSATYPQRCGDPRHPCTPEQTAAYQNRILAEGRRLMGGAASESGYDHVAANLDYINYIERDLQLLEDGKQSGLVAGVYPLWELVYHGIILYTSDRWCQNHTRGKCLYKLEKSGDPRWMEGDGVENPRAALKNIEFGGRPIFYTYKFADVPRIKKAWEEFAPVRHLQRELMTRHDELAPDVYRTSFEDGSQIVSNYGETPYLWLGQTVRPLGYVLKRPDGSFFQPAPFVETPGTATLRNRRLELDFADAAHGFALKSIVCLDTNASFVEETGDCGFWEITLRSAVDGSFVTLNGKSACRARRVIPTRGGGYAPLHGKALRSPESLTRSPYARPSV
;
A
#
# COMPACT_ATOMS: atom_id res chain seq x y z
N MET A 1 -8.65 52.31 -16.18
CA MET A 1 -7.97 53.59 -15.84
C MET A 1 -6.52 53.44 -16.27
N THR A 2 -6.01 54.37 -17.08
CA THR A 2 -4.82 54.16 -17.92
C THR A 2 -3.69 55.07 -17.46
N MET A 3 -2.44 54.61 -17.47
CA MET A 3 -1.32 55.55 -17.59
C MET A 3 -0.12 54.94 -18.33
N ARG A 4 0.36 55.69 -19.35
CA ARG A 4 1.54 55.42 -20.18
C ARG A 4 2.62 56.46 -19.86
N VAL A 5 3.89 56.06 -19.95
CA VAL A 5 5.04 56.88 -20.41
C VAL A 5 6.05 55.92 -21.11
N ALA A 6 6.78 56.18 -22.19
CA ALA A 6 6.59 56.92 -23.45
C ALA A 6 7.85 57.72 -23.87
N TYR A 7 8.26 57.56 -25.14
CA TYR A 7 9.26 58.37 -25.88
C TYR A 7 10.75 58.28 -25.43
N THR A 8 11.79 58.45 -26.27
CA THR A 8 11.86 58.87 -27.70
C THR A 8 13.11 58.35 -28.47
N MET A 9 12.93 58.12 -29.78
CA MET A 9 13.81 58.40 -30.96
C MET A 9 15.36 58.15 -31.01
N GLU A 10 15.71 57.27 -31.96
CA GLU A 10 16.55 57.50 -33.17
C GLU A 10 17.83 58.39 -33.18
N ARG A 11 18.90 57.85 -33.83
CA ARG A 11 19.62 58.52 -34.94
C ARG A 11 20.44 57.55 -35.82
N ARG A 12 20.31 57.70 -37.15
CA ARG A 12 21.24 57.28 -38.23
C ARG A 12 22.07 58.53 -38.67
N PRO A 13 22.92 58.53 -39.72
CA PRO A 13 23.61 57.46 -40.49
C PRO A 13 25.14 57.70 -40.65
N SER A 14 25.85 56.79 -41.35
CA SER A 14 26.85 57.18 -42.38
C SER A 14 27.15 56.02 -43.34
N ALA A 15 27.53 56.33 -44.58
CA ALA A 15 27.81 55.36 -45.65
C ALA A 15 29.28 55.39 -46.09
N GLY A 16 29.78 54.31 -46.69
CA GLY A 16 31.12 54.24 -47.29
C GLY A 16 31.17 53.16 -48.39
N THR A 17 31.66 53.53 -49.57
CA THR A 17 31.57 52.73 -50.80
C THR A 17 32.96 52.42 -51.36
N ARG A 18 33.22 51.22 -51.89
CA ARG A 18 33.82 50.92 -53.23
C ARG A 18 34.22 49.45 -53.41
N ALA A 19 34.35 49.04 -54.66
CA ALA A 19 34.65 47.68 -55.12
C ALA A 19 36.13 47.51 -55.54
N CYS A 20 36.62 46.25 -55.72
CA CYS A 20 37.17 45.72 -56.99
C CYS A 20 37.67 44.25 -56.88
N GLY A 21 37.70 43.50 -58.00
CA GLY A 21 38.41 42.21 -58.18
C GLY A 21 37.70 40.95 -57.65
N ALA A 22 37.20 39.95 -58.40
CA ALA A 22 37.51 39.33 -59.71
C ALA A 22 38.48 38.11 -59.66
N VAL A 23 37.99 36.98 -60.21
CA VAL A 23 38.68 35.71 -60.59
C VAL A 23 38.86 34.62 -59.52
N PHE A 24 38.60 33.37 -59.97
CA PHE A 24 38.56 32.04 -59.32
C PHE A 24 37.19 31.60 -58.78
N GLY A 25 36.64 30.43 -59.16
CA GLY A 25 37.09 29.46 -60.16
C GLY A 25 36.04 28.35 -60.39
N ARG A 26 36.02 27.75 -61.57
CA ARG A 26 35.06 26.71 -62.02
C ARG A 26 34.95 25.53 -61.03
N ALA A 27 33.84 25.39 -60.30
CA ALA A 27 33.49 24.18 -59.54
C ALA A 27 31.97 23.94 -59.33
N LEU A 28 31.10 24.68 -60.02
CA LEU A 28 29.65 24.71 -59.72
C LEU A 28 28.79 24.06 -60.83
N LEU A 29 28.98 22.76 -61.09
CA LEU A 29 28.05 21.98 -61.95
C LEU A 29 28.16 20.43 -61.85
N ALA A 30 28.88 19.88 -60.86
CA ALA A 30 29.13 18.43 -60.76
C ALA A 30 28.79 17.78 -59.39
N VAL A 31 28.11 18.50 -58.48
CA VAL A 31 27.70 17.97 -57.15
C VAL A 31 26.18 18.07 -56.91
N LEU A 32 25.41 18.60 -57.88
CA LEU A 32 23.94 18.68 -57.84
C LEU A 32 23.22 17.34 -58.10
N GLY A 33 23.90 16.22 -57.87
CA GLY A 33 23.47 14.88 -58.28
C GLY A 33 23.70 13.77 -57.26
N LEU A 34 23.84 14.07 -55.96
CA LEU A 34 23.92 13.04 -54.90
C LEU A 34 23.57 13.58 -53.50
N ALA A 35 22.45 14.30 -53.40
CA ALA A 35 21.86 14.74 -52.12
C ALA A 35 20.34 14.52 -52.03
N LEU A 36 19.81 13.55 -52.79
CA LEU A 36 18.56 12.90 -52.40
C LEU A 36 18.87 12.03 -51.18
N LEU A 37 18.65 12.59 -49.98
CA LEU A 37 18.54 11.77 -48.79
C LEU A 37 17.55 10.65 -49.08
N ARG A 38 17.98 9.40 -48.86
CA ARG A 38 17.04 8.31 -48.60
C ARG A 38 16.38 8.60 -47.26
N MET A 39 15.40 9.51 -47.26
CA MET A 39 14.28 9.40 -46.35
C MET A 39 13.55 8.12 -46.77
N SER A 40 14.03 6.98 -46.26
CA SER A 40 13.18 5.82 -46.10
C SER A 40 11.88 6.33 -45.45
N PRO A 41 10.69 6.00 -45.99
CA PRO A 41 9.46 6.41 -45.32
C PRO A 41 9.54 5.89 -43.89
N VAL A 42 9.46 6.81 -42.92
CA VAL A 42 9.31 6.43 -41.51
C VAL A 42 7.99 5.67 -41.48
N ARG A 43 8.09 4.35 -41.42
CA ARG A 43 6.92 3.47 -41.43
C ARG A 43 6.13 3.83 -40.18
N ALA A 44 4.90 4.31 -40.34
CA ALA A 44 4.07 4.67 -39.20
C ALA A 44 4.03 3.47 -38.24
N GLU A 45 4.44 3.69 -37.00
CA GLU A 45 4.40 2.65 -35.98
C GLU A 45 2.93 2.37 -35.66
N THR A 46 2.54 1.10 -35.69
CA THR A 46 1.13 0.71 -35.53
C THR A 46 0.91 -0.14 -34.28
N ALA A 47 -0.27 0.01 -33.70
CA ALA A 47 -0.78 -0.89 -32.68
C ALA A 47 -1.81 -1.84 -33.31
N THR A 48 -1.70 -3.14 -33.02
CA THR A 48 -2.80 -4.08 -33.25
C THR A 48 -3.86 -3.82 -32.19
N VAL A 49 -5.07 -3.47 -32.61
CA VAL A 49 -6.25 -3.35 -31.74
C VAL A 49 -7.07 -4.61 -31.89
N ARG A 50 -7.32 -5.31 -30.78
CA ARG A 50 -8.15 -6.53 -30.72
C ARG A 50 -9.39 -6.21 -29.89
N MET A 51 -10.56 -6.20 -30.53
CA MET A 51 -11.83 -5.88 -29.88
C MET A 51 -12.69 -7.13 -29.77
N HIS A 52 -13.07 -7.47 -28.54
CA HIS A 52 -13.95 -8.60 -28.23
C HIS A 52 -15.38 -8.09 -28.13
N CYS A 53 -16.27 -8.54 -29.02
CA CYS A 53 -17.62 -8.03 -29.18
C CYS A 53 -18.66 -9.17 -29.10
N GLY A 54 -19.90 -8.86 -28.71
CA GLY A 54 -20.96 -9.85 -28.48
C GLY A 54 -20.85 -10.53 -27.11
N ASP A 55 -21.80 -11.42 -26.77
CA ASP A 55 -21.83 -12.15 -25.49
C ASP A 55 -20.81 -13.30 -25.44
N GLU A 56 -20.08 -13.44 -24.32
CA GLU A 56 -19.09 -14.51 -24.14
C GLU A 56 -19.74 -15.91 -24.22
N GLY A 57 -19.15 -16.80 -25.01
CA GLY A 57 -19.67 -18.16 -25.20
C GLY A 57 -21.01 -18.26 -25.96
N ARG A 58 -21.52 -17.15 -26.51
CA ARG A 58 -22.71 -17.14 -27.39
C ARG A 58 -22.35 -16.64 -28.80
N ASP A 59 -22.08 -15.34 -28.91
CA ASP A 59 -21.87 -14.62 -30.17
C ASP A 59 -20.52 -13.88 -30.15
N ASP A 60 -19.52 -14.46 -29.49
CA ASP A 60 -18.20 -13.86 -29.31
C ASP A 60 -17.46 -13.73 -30.65
N ARG A 61 -17.21 -12.48 -31.06
CA ARG A 61 -16.39 -12.16 -32.23
C ARG A 61 -15.20 -11.30 -31.85
N VAL A 62 -14.10 -11.50 -32.56
CA VAL A 62 -12.89 -10.69 -32.42
C VAL A 62 -12.69 -9.84 -33.67
N GLU A 63 -12.85 -8.53 -33.54
CA GLU A 63 -12.50 -7.56 -34.58
C GLU A 63 -11.02 -7.15 -34.41
N LEU A 64 -10.24 -7.30 -35.48
CA LEU A 64 -8.84 -6.86 -35.53
C LEU A 64 -8.70 -5.61 -36.38
N ARG A 65 -8.03 -4.58 -35.86
CA ARG A 65 -7.65 -3.37 -36.60
C ARG A 65 -6.17 -3.05 -36.40
N SER A 66 -5.58 -2.35 -37.37
CA SER A 66 -4.26 -1.73 -37.25
C SER A 66 -4.47 -0.22 -37.17
N VAL A 67 -3.95 0.41 -36.11
CA VAL A 67 -4.09 1.85 -35.88
C VAL A 67 -2.70 2.47 -35.87
N GLU A 68 -2.49 3.51 -36.69
CA GLU A 68 -1.25 4.29 -36.71
C GLU A 68 -1.12 5.14 -35.45
N MET A 69 0.08 5.20 -34.88
CA MET A 69 0.39 6.05 -33.73
C MET A 69 1.08 7.33 -34.19
N ALA A 70 0.63 8.47 -33.65
CA ALA A 70 1.19 9.78 -33.96
C ALA A 70 2.51 9.99 -33.21
N ASP A 71 3.52 10.58 -33.86
CA ASP A 71 4.73 11.06 -33.18
C ASP A 71 4.39 12.21 -32.23
N ILE A 72 4.87 12.14 -30.98
CA ILE A 72 4.68 13.18 -29.94
C ILE A 72 6.00 13.77 -29.43
N GLY A 73 7.08 13.64 -30.21
CA GLY A 73 8.42 14.13 -29.90
C GLY A 73 9.21 13.21 -28.96
N ASP A 74 10.53 13.39 -28.95
CA ASP A 74 11.50 12.65 -28.12
C ASP A 74 11.41 11.11 -28.25
N GLY A 75 11.05 10.61 -29.44
CA GLY A 75 10.82 9.17 -29.68
C GLY A 75 9.57 8.61 -28.99
N GLY A 76 8.65 9.49 -28.58
CA GLY A 76 7.33 9.11 -28.07
C GLY A 76 6.30 8.93 -29.18
N LEU A 77 5.37 8.01 -28.97
CA LEU A 77 4.27 7.67 -29.88
C LEU A 77 2.96 7.75 -29.10
N ARG A 78 1.91 8.34 -29.70
CA ARG A 78 0.57 8.38 -29.13
C ARG A 78 -0.39 7.51 -29.93
N PHE A 79 -0.99 6.55 -29.24
CA PHE A 79 -2.18 5.84 -29.69
C PHE A 79 -3.43 6.63 -29.31
N VAL A 80 -4.38 6.73 -30.25
CA VAL A 80 -5.75 7.19 -30.02
C VAL A 80 -6.70 6.21 -30.71
N LEU A 81 -7.74 5.76 -30.00
CA LEU A 81 -8.91 5.13 -30.59
C LEU A 81 -10.14 5.99 -30.24
N PRO A 82 -10.75 6.67 -31.21
CA PRO A 82 -11.97 7.45 -31.00
C PRO A 82 -13.08 6.56 -30.45
N LYS A 83 -13.82 7.06 -29.47
CA LYS A 83 -14.89 6.27 -28.83
C LYS A 83 -16.03 5.89 -29.78
N GLU A 84 -16.21 6.67 -30.85
CA GLU A 84 -17.18 6.40 -31.93
C GLU A 84 -16.77 5.21 -32.82
N GLU A 85 -15.48 4.83 -32.83
CA GLU A 85 -14.99 3.67 -33.58
C GLU A 85 -15.10 2.34 -32.81
N ILE A 86 -15.37 2.41 -31.50
CA ILE A 86 -15.55 1.26 -30.62
C ILE A 86 -16.97 0.71 -30.79
N PRO A 87 -17.16 -0.57 -31.19
CA PRO A 87 -18.48 -1.15 -31.38
C PRO A 87 -19.40 -1.03 -30.14
N ALA A 88 -20.70 -0.87 -30.39
CA ALA A 88 -21.70 -0.72 -29.33
C ALA A 88 -21.74 -1.92 -28.36
N ASP A 89 -21.42 -3.11 -28.89
CA ASP A 89 -21.36 -4.40 -28.21
C ASP A 89 -19.91 -4.87 -27.90
N ALA A 90 -18.91 -3.99 -28.05
CA ALA A 90 -17.56 -4.27 -27.59
C ALA A 90 -17.52 -4.36 -26.05
N ARG A 91 -16.99 -5.48 -25.55
CA ARG A 91 -16.76 -5.77 -24.14
C ARG A 91 -15.35 -5.33 -23.72
N VAL A 92 -14.36 -5.69 -24.52
CA VAL A 92 -12.93 -5.43 -24.25
C VAL A 92 -12.22 -4.92 -25.51
N VAL A 93 -11.34 -3.94 -25.33
CA VAL A 93 -10.43 -3.43 -26.37
C VAL A 93 -8.99 -3.62 -25.87
N GLU A 94 -8.23 -4.52 -26.48
CA GLU A 94 -6.80 -4.72 -26.21
C GLU A 94 -5.94 -3.92 -27.22
N VAL A 95 -4.89 -3.23 -26.75
CA VAL A 95 -4.01 -2.40 -27.59
C VAL A 95 -2.57 -2.91 -27.54
N ILE A 96 -2.10 -3.51 -28.65
CA ILE A 96 -0.88 -4.33 -28.68
C ILE A 96 0.13 -3.80 -29.72
N PRO A 97 1.01 -2.85 -29.36
CA PRO A 97 2.09 -2.39 -30.24
C PRO A 97 3.14 -3.48 -30.49
N GLY A 98 3.76 -3.47 -31.68
CA GLY A 98 4.80 -4.42 -32.04
C GLY A 98 6.01 -4.42 -31.10
N PHE A 99 6.43 -3.25 -30.61
CA PHE A 99 7.55 -3.13 -29.68
C PHE A 99 7.27 -3.69 -28.27
N MET A 100 6.00 -3.86 -27.88
CA MET A 100 5.57 -4.46 -26.60
C MET A 100 5.43 -5.99 -26.66
N ARG A 101 5.81 -6.61 -27.79
CA ARG A 101 5.93 -8.08 -27.94
C ARG A 101 7.35 -8.54 -27.59
N ALA A 102 7.49 -9.77 -27.10
CA ALA A 102 8.79 -10.41 -26.85
C ALA A 102 8.76 -11.90 -27.20
N GLN A 103 9.91 -12.57 -27.19
CA GLN A 103 10.05 -14.01 -27.35
C GLN A 103 10.77 -14.62 -26.14
N LYS A 104 10.49 -15.90 -25.85
CA LYS A 104 11.21 -16.65 -24.83
C LYS A 104 12.71 -16.66 -25.14
N GLY A 105 13.51 -16.27 -24.15
CA GLY A 105 14.95 -16.05 -24.28
C GLY A 105 15.37 -14.60 -24.57
N ASP A 106 14.43 -13.67 -24.85
CA ASP A 106 14.76 -12.26 -25.02
C ASP A 106 15.39 -11.68 -23.73
N PRO A 107 16.51 -10.95 -23.81
CA PRO A 107 17.17 -10.41 -22.62
C PRO A 107 16.40 -9.21 -22.05
N GLY A 108 15.60 -9.45 -21.01
CA GLY A 108 14.88 -8.38 -20.32
C GLY A 108 13.72 -8.85 -19.45
N TYR A 109 12.71 -7.99 -19.33
CA TYR A 109 11.53 -8.23 -18.51
C TYR A 109 10.34 -7.36 -18.94
N TRP A 110 9.14 -7.79 -18.58
CA TRP A 110 7.96 -6.93 -18.48
C TRP A 110 7.81 -6.44 -17.03
N ILE A 111 7.21 -5.27 -16.81
CA ILE A 111 6.98 -4.69 -15.47
C ILE A 111 5.68 -3.88 -15.40
N GLN A 112 4.90 -4.05 -14.32
CA GLN A 112 3.66 -3.30 -14.05
C GLN A 112 3.85 -2.22 -12.98
N ALA A 113 2.88 -1.32 -12.82
CA ALA A 113 2.89 -0.14 -11.96
C ALA A 113 3.44 -0.33 -10.53
N ARG A 114 3.11 -1.41 -9.81
CA ARG A 114 3.67 -1.69 -8.47
C ARG A 114 5.18 -1.94 -8.49
N GLY A 115 5.69 -2.45 -9.62
CA GLY A 115 7.04 -2.97 -9.79
C GLY A 115 7.11 -4.49 -9.90
N THR A 116 5.98 -5.20 -9.82
CA THR A 116 5.89 -6.64 -10.13
C THR A 116 6.34 -6.86 -11.57
N PHE A 117 7.30 -7.76 -11.76
CA PHE A 117 7.97 -7.98 -13.04
C PHE A 117 8.16 -9.47 -13.33
N GLY A 118 8.37 -9.78 -14.60
CA GLY A 118 8.63 -11.15 -15.06
C GLY A 118 9.58 -11.17 -16.24
N ARG A 119 10.37 -12.24 -16.33
CA ARG A 119 11.32 -12.48 -17.44
C ARG A 119 10.58 -13.14 -18.61
N PHE A 120 11.22 -13.19 -19.77
CA PHE A 120 10.72 -13.91 -20.94
C PHE A 120 11.28 -15.34 -20.95
N ASP A 121 10.92 -16.16 -19.96
CA ASP A 121 11.48 -17.52 -19.77
C ASP A 121 10.44 -18.64 -19.72
N GLN A 122 9.15 -18.34 -19.57
CA GLN A 122 8.05 -19.31 -19.67
C GLN A 122 7.59 -19.50 -21.12
N ASP A 123 7.04 -20.68 -21.44
CA ASP A 123 6.41 -20.96 -22.74
C ASP A 123 4.97 -20.43 -22.79
N ASP A 124 4.18 -20.73 -21.76
CA ASP A 124 2.77 -20.37 -21.67
C ASP A 124 2.45 -19.70 -20.32
N GLY A 125 1.47 -18.80 -20.33
CA GLY A 125 0.95 -18.21 -19.09
C GLY A 125 0.11 -16.96 -19.31
N LEU A 126 -0.65 -16.60 -18.28
CA LEU A 126 -1.39 -15.36 -18.21
C LEU A 126 -1.10 -14.67 -16.88
N TYR A 127 -0.86 -13.36 -16.94
CA TYR A 127 -0.86 -12.47 -15.79
C TYR A 127 -1.80 -11.31 -16.12
N VAL A 128 -2.80 -11.10 -15.27
CA VAL A 128 -3.70 -9.94 -15.33
C VAL A 128 -3.61 -9.24 -13.99
N LYS A 129 -3.24 -7.96 -13.99
CA LYS A 129 -3.42 -7.09 -12.83
C LYS A 129 -4.64 -6.21 -13.10
N GLU A 130 -5.74 -6.56 -12.46
CA GLU A 130 -6.88 -5.66 -12.35
C GLU A 130 -6.51 -4.49 -11.43
N ARG A 131 -6.82 -3.27 -11.90
CA ARG A 131 -6.53 -2.00 -11.21
C ARG A 131 -5.04 -1.69 -11.04
N GLN A 132 -4.68 -0.43 -11.26
CA GLN A 132 -3.31 0.02 -11.46
C GLN A 132 -3.00 1.21 -10.54
N LEU A 133 -1.98 1.06 -9.69
CA LEU A 133 -1.55 2.10 -8.74
C LEU A 133 -1.13 3.38 -9.47
N MET A 134 -0.43 3.20 -10.59
CA MET A 134 0.00 4.23 -11.53
C MET A 134 -0.42 3.79 -12.94
N PRO A 135 -0.78 4.69 -13.86
CA PRO A 135 -1.23 4.34 -15.21
C PRO A 135 -0.05 4.00 -16.15
N VAL A 136 0.95 3.26 -15.67
CA VAL A 136 2.20 2.94 -16.40
C VAL A 136 2.61 1.46 -16.28
N PHE A 137 3.22 0.95 -17.34
CA PHE A 137 3.85 -0.37 -17.41
C PHE A 137 4.93 -0.36 -18.51
N GLY A 138 5.82 -1.36 -18.55
CA GLY A 138 6.93 -1.37 -19.50
C GLY A 138 7.44 -2.75 -19.92
N VAL A 139 8.18 -2.75 -21.02
CA VAL A 139 8.86 -3.90 -21.65
C VAL A 139 10.30 -3.51 -21.93
N LYS A 140 11.24 -4.15 -21.26
CA LYS A 140 12.69 -4.03 -21.50
C LYS A 140 13.15 -5.18 -22.40
N LYS A 141 13.90 -4.87 -23.46
CA LYS A 141 14.63 -5.82 -24.31
C LYS A 141 16.01 -5.26 -24.65
N GLY A 142 17.07 -5.99 -24.32
CA GLY A 142 18.44 -5.56 -24.54
C GLY A 142 18.76 -4.26 -23.79
N ASP A 143 19.23 -3.25 -24.51
CA ASP A 143 19.56 -1.90 -24.03
C ASP A 143 18.39 -0.89 -24.15
N THR A 144 17.19 -1.38 -24.49
CA THR A 144 16.01 -0.56 -24.77
C THR A 144 14.86 -0.92 -23.81
N LEU A 145 14.13 0.07 -23.32
CA LEU A 145 12.87 -0.10 -22.60
C LEU A 145 11.80 0.77 -23.24
N TRP A 146 10.67 0.16 -23.61
CA TRP A 146 9.45 0.88 -23.94
C TRP A 146 8.51 0.88 -22.74
N TYR A 147 7.93 2.03 -22.43
CA TYR A 147 6.87 2.13 -21.42
C TYR A 147 5.64 2.79 -21.98
N ALA A 148 4.48 2.33 -21.50
CA ALA A 148 3.18 2.92 -21.78
C ALA A 148 2.78 3.85 -20.62
N HIS A 149 2.04 4.89 -20.95
CA HIS A 149 1.36 5.78 -20.03
C HIS A 149 -0.07 5.97 -20.52
N VAL A 150 -1.02 5.31 -19.84
CA VAL A 150 -2.45 5.34 -20.18
C VAL A 150 -3.03 6.70 -19.78
N LYS A 151 -3.45 7.50 -20.77
CA LYS A 151 -3.81 8.91 -20.60
C LYS A 151 -5.30 9.12 -20.27
N SER A 152 -6.16 8.30 -20.85
CA SER A 152 -7.60 8.23 -20.57
C SER A 152 -7.97 6.80 -20.18
N TRP A 153 -9.16 6.60 -19.59
CA TRP A 153 -9.62 5.27 -19.14
C TRP A 153 -8.66 4.59 -18.14
N ARG A 154 -7.84 5.36 -17.40
CA ARG A 154 -6.88 4.79 -16.44
C ARG A 154 -7.55 3.95 -15.34
N PHE A 155 -8.85 4.14 -15.12
CA PHE A 155 -9.67 3.40 -14.15
C PHE A 155 -10.50 2.27 -14.77
N ASP A 156 -10.39 2.08 -16.09
CA ASP A 156 -11.20 1.16 -16.89
C ASP A 156 -10.31 0.29 -17.80
N TYR A 157 -9.09 -0.03 -17.35
CA TYR A 157 -8.22 -1.02 -18.00
C TYR A 157 -7.60 -2.00 -17.01
N ASP A 158 -7.34 -3.21 -17.50
CA ASP A 158 -6.53 -4.23 -16.87
C ASP A 158 -5.15 -4.27 -17.56
N PHE A 159 -4.07 -4.45 -16.80
CA PHE A 159 -2.75 -4.72 -17.39
C PHE A 159 -2.59 -6.22 -17.61
N THR A 160 -2.22 -6.62 -18.81
CA THR A 160 -2.14 -8.02 -19.21
C THR A 160 -0.78 -8.39 -19.82
N VAL A 161 -0.26 -9.53 -19.39
CA VAL A 161 0.84 -10.25 -20.04
C VAL A 161 0.33 -11.63 -20.42
N ARG A 162 0.43 -11.98 -21.70
CA ARG A 162 0.09 -13.30 -22.23
C ARG A 162 1.34 -13.90 -22.86
N ALA A 163 1.79 -15.04 -22.34
CA ALA A 163 2.77 -15.91 -22.99
C ALA A 163 2.01 -17.08 -23.62
N LYS A 164 2.35 -17.42 -24.87
CA LYS A 164 1.84 -18.62 -25.53
C LYS A 164 2.86 -19.14 -26.53
N ASP A 165 3.18 -20.44 -26.49
CA ASP A 165 4.17 -21.07 -27.37
C ASP A 165 5.53 -20.31 -27.39
N GLY A 166 5.90 -19.68 -26.26
CA GLY A 166 7.08 -18.83 -26.10
C GLY A 166 6.94 -17.39 -26.60
N ALA A 167 5.84 -17.01 -27.26
CA ALA A 167 5.59 -15.65 -27.72
C ALA A 167 4.84 -14.82 -26.66
N TYR A 168 5.32 -13.60 -26.39
CA TYR A 168 4.77 -12.70 -25.37
C TYR A 168 4.04 -11.51 -26.00
N GLU A 169 2.86 -11.20 -25.49
CA GLU A 169 2.13 -9.94 -25.69
C GLU A 169 1.98 -9.22 -24.33
N VAL A 170 2.40 -7.95 -24.24
CA VAL A 170 2.24 -7.09 -23.05
C VAL A 170 1.42 -5.85 -23.42
N TYR A 171 0.24 -5.66 -22.82
CA TYR A 171 -0.74 -4.68 -23.27
C TYR A 171 -1.75 -4.26 -22.19
N PRO A 172 -2.45 -3.13 -22.37
CA PRO A 172 -3.66 -2.80 -21.62
C PRO A 172 -4.90 -3.39 -22.31
N ALA A 173 -5.83 -3.90 -21.52
CA ALA A 173 -7.14 -4.36 -21.95
C ALA A 173 -8.21 -3.43 -21.36
N PHE A 174 -8.79 -2.55 -22.18
CA PHE A 174 -9.81 -1.58 -21.79
C PHE A 174 -11.20 -2.21 -21.71
N ARG A 175 -11.90 -1.96 -20.60
CA ARG A 175 -13.09 -2.68 -20.15
C ARG A 175 -14.35 -1.88 -20.42
N CYS A 176 -14.79 -1.94 -21.69
CA CYS A 176 -16.01 -1.27 -22.16
C CYS A 176 -17.26 -1.80 -21.44
N ASP A 177 -17.27 -3.08 -21.07
CA ASP A 177 -18.26 -3.71 -20.20
C ASP A 177 -18.40 -3.00 -18.84
N ARG A 178 -17.29 -2.71 -18.16
CA ARG A 178 -17.27 -1.98 -16.87
C ARG A 178 -17.76 -0.53 -17.01
N VAL A 179 -17.46 0.14 -18.12
CA VAL A 179 -17.97 1.49 -18.43
C VAL A 179 -19.47 1.47 -18.68
N ARG A 180 -19.96 0.55 -19.51
CA ARG A 180 -21.38 0.44 -19.89
C ARG A 180 -22.31 0.05 -18.73
N ALA A 181 -21.78 -0.58 -17.68
CA ALA A 181 -22.52 -0.83 -16.44
C ALA A 181 -23.01 0.45 -15.73
N PHE A 182 -22.39 1.61 -15.99
CA PHE A 182 -22.73 2.90 -15.35
C PHE A 182 -23.17 3.98 -16.33
N PHE A 183 -22.71 3.92 -17.59
CA PHE A 183 -22.98 4.97 -18.59
C PHE A 183 -23.52 4.35 -19.88
N THR A 184 -24.65 4.86 -20.37
CA THR A 184 -25.26 4.41 -21.65
C THR A 184 -24.31 4.56 -22.83
N ASN A 185 -23.48 5.60 -22.81
CA ASN A 185 -22.48 5.92 -23.83
C ASN A 185 -21.08 5.92 -23.23
N LEU A 186 -20.08 5.64 -24.06
CA LEU A 186 -18.67 5.79 -23.69
C LEU A 186 -18.33 7.28 -23.47
N TYR A 187 -17.56 7.58 -22.42
CA TYR A 187 -17.37 8.97 -21.99
C TYR A 187 -16.21 9.69 -22.72
N SER A 188 -15.12 9.00 -23.06
CA SER A 188 -13.99 9.56 -23.81
C SER A 188 -13.34 8.54 -24.74
N ASP A 189 -12.47 9.01 -25.63
CA ASP A 189 -11.54 8.19 -26.41
C ASP A 189 -10.57 7.42 -25.52
N ILE A 190 -9.96 6.36 -26.07
CA ILE A 190 -8.85 5.63 -25.46
C ILE A 190 -7.54 6.23 -25.96
N VAL A 191 -6.67 6.70 -25.06
CA VAL A 191 -5.41 7.38 -25.39
C VAL A 191 -4.26 6.81 -24.56
N ILE A 192 -3.15 6.47 -25.21
CA ILE A 192 -1.93 5.95 -24.58
C ILE A 192 -0.72 6.67 -25.18
N ASP A 193 0.18 7.15 -24.33
CA ASP A 193 1.52 7.59 -24.73
C ASP A 193 2.52 6.45 -24.51
N PHE A 194 3.15 5.96 -25.56
CA PHE A 194 4.30 5.06 -25.49
C PHE A 194 5.59 5.86 -25.62
N ARG A 195 6.59 5.58 -24.80
CA ARG A 195 7.89 6.28 -24.82
C ARG A 195 9.05 5.30 -24.67
N ARG A 196 10.15 5.59 -25.37
CA ARG A 196 11.38 4.79 -25.35
C ARG A 196 12.41 5.36 -24.39
N LEU A 197 13.14 4.48 -23.72
CA LEU A 197 14.30 4.76 -22.90
C LEU A 197 15.45 3.85 -23.34
N ASP A 198 16.65 4.41 -23.45
CA ASP A 198 17.82 3.72 -24.01
C ASP A 198 18.99 3.70 -23.01
N GLY A 199 19.87 2.70 -23.16
CA GLY A 199 21.14 2.59 -22.44
C GLY A 199 20.95 2.49 -20.92
N ASN A 200 21.67 3.32 -20.16
CA ASN A 200 21.61 3.31 -18.70
C ASN A 200 20.26 3.79 -18.09
N ARG A 201 19.32 4.27 -18.93
CA ARG A 201 17.95 4.60 -18.55
C ARG A 201 16.93 3.53 -18.96
N ALA A 202 17.35 2.48 -19.67
CA ALA A 202 16.48 1.40 -20.12
C ALA A 202 16.16 0.39 -19.01
N ASP A 203 15.78 0.88 -17.83
CA ASP A 203 15.46 0.08 -16.65
C ASP A 203 14.26 0.66 -15.88
N TYR A 204 13.79 -0.05 -14.85
CA TYR A 204 12.70 0.42 -14.00
C TYR A 204 13.04 1.74 -13.26
N ASN A 205 14.33 2.04 -13.03
CA ASN A 205 14.75 3.34 -12.50
C ASN A 205 14.46 4.47 -13.51
N GLY A 206 14.82 4.28 -14.79
CA GLY A 206 14.51 5.23 -15.85
C GLY A 206 13.00 5.43 -16.06
N LEU A 207 12.22 4.35 -16.03
CA LEU A 207 10.74 4.41 -16.09
C LEU A 207 10.20 5.23 -14.91
N ALA A 208 10.64 4.94 -13.68
CA ALA A 208 10.25 5.68 -12.50
C ALA A 208 10.57 7.17 -12.61
N LYS A 209 11.79 7.53 -13.05
CA LYS A 209 12.20 8.94 -13.18
C LYS A 209 11.51 9.66 -14.33
N ALA A 210 11.10 8.97 -15.39
CA ALA A 210 10.26 9.55 -16.43
C ALA A 210 8.84 9.85 -15.91
N TYR A 211 8.24 8.92 -15.15
CA TYR A 211 6.90 9.12 -14.60
C TYR A 211 6.85 10.08 -13.40
N GLN A 212 7.84 10.05 -12.51
CA GLN A 212 8.01 11.03 -11.41
C GLN A 212 8.12 12.46 -11.96
N ARG A 213 8.86 12.65 -13.05
CA ARG A 213 8.95 13.95 -13.75
C ARG A 213 7.57 14.41 -14.24
N TYR A 214 6.85 13.54 -14.96
CA TYR A 214 5.48 13.84 -15.40
C TYR A 214 4.57 14.25 -14.22
N GLN A 215 4.62 13.51 -13.11
CA GLN A 215 3.80 13.79 -11.93
C GLN A 215 4.16 15.13 -11.26
N ARG A 216 5.43 15.55 -11.27
CA ARG A 216 5.84 16.88 -10.77
C ARG A 216 5.44 18.01 -11.71
N GLU A 217 5.50 17.79 -13.02
CA GLU A 217 5.17 18.80 -14.04
C GLU A 217 3.66 18.97 -14.27
N HIS A 218 2.89 17.88 -14.20
CA HIS A 218 1.47 17.83 -14.61
C HIS A 218 0.54 17.29 -13.51
N GLY A 219 1.03 16.39 -12.65
CA GLY A 219 0.24 15.78 -11.57
C GLY A 219 0.15 16.62 -10.30
N GLY A 220 0.86 17.75 -10.21
CA GLY A 220 0.86 18.65 -9.05
C GLY A 220 1.54 18.09 -7.80
N VAL A 221 2.29 16.98 -7.91
CA VAL A 221 2.98 16.40 -6.75
C VAL A 221 4.21 17.24 -6.39
N ARG A 222 4.42 17.43 -5.09
CA ARG A 222 5.56 18.16 -4.52
C ARG A 222 6.28 17.30 -3.50
N THR A 223 7.61 17.40 -3.48
CA THR A 223 8.46 16.71 -2.51
C THR A 223 8.14 17.15 -1.09
N ILE A 224 8.47 16.29 -0.13
CA ILE A 224 8.33 16.56 1.29
C ILE A 224 9.15 17.81 1.67
N LYS A 225 10.36 17.97 1.11
CA LYS A 225 11.19 19.18 1.28
C LYS A 225 10.53 20.46 0.77
N GLU A 226 9.84 20.41 -0.38
CA GLU A 226 9.07 21.54 -0.93
C GLU A 226 7.82 21.88 -0.08
N ARG A 227 7.31 20.94 0.72
CA ARG A 227 6.07 21.08 1.51
C ARG A 227 6.29 21.44 2.98
N ILE A 228 7.33 20.89 3.62
CA ILE A 228 7.63 21.08 5.05
C ILE A 228 7.64 22.56 5.51
N PRO A 229 8.18 23.54 4.75
CA PRO A 229 8.18 24.94 5.17
C PRO A 229 6.79 25.53 5.48
N GLY A 230 5.71 24.94 4.93
CA GLY A 230 4.32 25.31 5.21
C GLY A 230 3.49 24.24 5.93
N SER A 231 4.13 23.16 6.41
CA SER A 231 3.43 22.05 7.08
C SER A 231 4.29 21.46 8.21
N PRO A 232 4.17 21.98 9.45
CA PRO A 232 4.86 21.40 10.60
C PRO A 232 4.34 20.00 10.92
N GLU A 233 3.09 19.67 10.56
CA GLU A 233 2.54 18.33 10.69
C GLU A 233 3.31 17.32 9.82
N LEU A 234 3.54 17.63 8.54
CA LEU A 234 4.35 16.77 7.67
C LEU A 234 5.78 16.64 8.20
N ALA A 235 6.36 17.74 8.68
CA ALA A 235 7.73 17.76 9.19
C ALA A 235 7.93 16.80 10.38
N TYR A 236 6.97 16.80 11.32
CA TYR A 236 6.91 15.84 12.42
C TYR A 236 6.62 14.42 11.92
N LEU A 237 5.68 14.26 10.99
CA LEU A 237 5.23 12.95 10.51
C LEU A 237 6.37 12.17 9.86
N CYS A 238 7.30 12.81 9.15
CA CYS A 238 8.52 12.18 8.63
C CYS A 238 9.38 11.49 9.70
N GLU A 239 9.31 11.96 10.95
CA GLU A 239 10.14 11.46 12.05
C GLU A 239 9.41 10.51 13.01
N ALA A 240 8.12 10.22 12.77
CA ALA A 240 7.31 9.33 13.59
C ALA A 240 6.97 8.02 12.84
N PRO A 241 6.76 6.89 13.53
CA PRO A 241 5.98 5.76 13.02
C PRO A 241 4.48 6.06 13.12
N VAL A 242 3.63 5.24 12.49
CA VAL A 242 2.16 5.28 12.73
C VAL A 242 1.76 4.17 13.70
N VAL A 243 0.92 4.51 14.68
CA VAL A 243 0.09 3.52 15.41
C VAL A 243 -1.36 3.86 15.12
N ARG A 244 -2.03 2.98 14.37
CA ARG A 244 -3.48 2.98 14.21
C ARG A 244 -4.08 2.20 15.38
N ILE A 245 -4.85 2.89 16.22
CA ILE A 245 -5.72 2.20 17.17
C ILE A 245 -6.85 1.65 16.31
N GLN A 246 -6.76 0.36 15.95
CA GLN A 246 -7.56 -0.21 14.85
C GLN A 246 -9.04 -0.20 15.16
N THR A 247 -9.38 -0.32 16.44
CA THR A 247 -10.72 -0.01 16.89
C THR A 247 -10.72 0.38 18.36
N HIS A 248 -11.27 1.56 18.65
CA HIS A 248 -11.78 1.88 19.99
C HIS A 248 -13.05 1.06 20.26
N ALA A 249 -13.98 1.05 19.32
CA ALA A 249 -15.18 0.23 19.33
C ALA A 249 -15.63 -0.16 17.90
N ALA A 250 -16.18 -1.36 17.73
CA ALA A 250 -16.67 -1.88 16.46
C ALA A 250 -17.85 -2.85 16.67
N LYS A 251 -18.74 -2.97 15.69
CA LYS A 251 -19.70 -4.08 15.63
C LYS A 251 -19.03 -5.31 15.00
N PRO A 252 -19.46 -6.54 15.31
CA PRO A 252 -19.04 -7.71 14.55
C PRO A 252 -19.38 -7.53 13.05
N ILE A 253 -18.45 -7.92 12.19
CA ILE A 253 -18.69 -7.97 10.74
C ILE A 253 -19.55 -9.21 10.45
N PRO A 254 -20.72 -9.08 9.79
CA PRO A 254 -21.55 -10.23 9.43
C PRO A 254 -20.87 -11.13 8.40
N ASP A 255 -21.31 -12.39 8.34
CA ASP A 255 -20.91 -13.33 7.30
C ASP A 255 -21.72 -13.09 6.02
N GLU A 256 -21.17 -13.39 4.85
CA GLU A 256 -21.88 -13.24 3.57
C GLU A 256 -23.10 -14.18 3.45
N SER A 257 -23.13 -15.25 4.24
CA SER A 257 -24.27 -16.18 4.35
C SER A 257 -25.36 -15.75 5.34
N ASP A 258 -25.16 -14.66 6.09
CA ASP A 258 -26.17 -14.17 7.04
C ASP A 258 -27.45 -13.71 6.32
N ALA A 259 -28.61 -14.13 6.83
CA ALA A 259 -29.92 -13.82 6.23
C ALA A 259 -30.28 -12.31 6.21
N LYS A 260 -29.49 -11.46 6.89
CA LYS A 260 -29.68 -10.01 6.94
C LYS A 260 -28.35 -9.27 6.93
N LEU A 261 -28.01 -8.70 5.76
CA LEU A 261 -26.80 -7.88 5.57
C LEU A 261 -27.09 -6.37 5.56
N PHE A 262 -28.33 -5.95 5.28
CA PHE A 262 -28.73 -4.55 5.26
C PHE A 262 -29.43 -4.18 6.57
N PHE A 263 -28.70 -3.57 7.50
CA PHE A 263 -29.26 -3.11 8.78
C PHE A 263 -29.82 -1.69 8.64
N LYS A 264 -31.08 -1.47 9.07
CA LYS A 264 -31.56 -0.13 9.40
C LYS A 264 -31.12 0.24 10.81
N LYS A 265 -31.25 1.51 11.19
CA LYS A 265 -30.84 2.01 12.51
C LYS A 265 -31.55 1.22 13.62
N GLY A 266 -30.76 0.66 14.54
CA GLY A 266 -31.27 -0.16 15.66
C GLY A 266 -31.59 -1.61 15.31
N GLU A 267 -31.40 -2.04 14.06
CA GLU A 267 -31.48 -3.47 13.66
C GLU A 267 -30.10 -4.14 13.56
N GLU A 268 -29.04 -3.37 13.81
CA GLU A 268 -27.64 -3.77 13.73
C GLU A 268 -27.16 -4.45 15.03
N PRO A 269 -26.12 -5.30 14.98
CA PRO A 269 -25.51 -5.88 16.18
C PRO A 269 -25.03 -4.81 17.18
N PRO A 270 -24.96 -5.13 18.49
CA PRO A 270 -24.42 -4.22 19.49
C PRO A 270 -22.93 -3.91 19.24
N VAL A 271 -22.52 -2.71 19.62
CA VAL A 271 -21.13 -2.26 19.54
C VAL A 271 -20.29 -2.96 20.62
N SER A 272 -19.20 -3.60 20.19
CA SER A 272 -18.16 -4.13 21.07
C SER A 272 -17.08 -3.07 21.29
N VAL A 273 -16.70 -2.83 22.54
CA VAL A 273 -15.67 -1.84 22.89
C VAL A 273 -14.37 -2.57 23.19
N HIS A 274 -13.30 -2.17 22.50
CA HIS A 274 -11.99 -2.84 22.54
C HIS A 274 -10.93 -1.97 23.23
N MET A 275 -10.99 -0.66 23.01
CA MET A 275 -10.08 0.31 23.62
C MET A 275 -10.84 1.61 23.94
N PRO A 276 -11.59 1.67 25.05
CA PRO A 276 -12.27 2.88 25.50
C PRO A 276 -11.31 4.08 25.55
N PHE A 277 -11.80 5.30 25.33
CA PHE A 277 -10.92 6.46 25.16
C PHE A 277 -9.99 6.70 26.37
N GLY A 278 -10.47 6.45 27.60
CA GLY A 278 -9.62 6.51 28.80
C GLY A 278 -8.50 5.45 28.85
N VAL A 279 -8.76 4.23 28.34
CA VAL A 279 -7.74 3.17 28.23
C VAL A 279 -6.72 3.52 27.13
N ALA A 280 -7.14 4.24 26.09
CA ALA A 280 -6.22 4.79 25.10
C ALA A 280 -5.33 5.90 25.70
N GLU A 281 -5.80 6.71 26.66
CA GLU A 281 -4.97 7.70 27.36
C GLU A 281 -3.78 7.03 28.08
N GLU A 282 -4.04 5.89 28.73
CA GLU A 282 -3.03 5.05 29.40
C GLU A 282 -2.07 4.38 28.41
N PHE A 283 -2.58 3.89 27.27
CA PHE A 283 -1.74 3.27 26.24
C PHE A 283 -0.76 4.26 25.60
N LEU A 284 -1.20 5.50 25.34
CA LEU A 284 -0.29 6.54 24.86
C LEU A 284 0.76 6.90 25.90
N GLN A 285 0.41 6.90 27.19
CA GLN A 285 1.39 7.07 28.27
C GLN A 285 2.41 5.92 28.29
N ALA A 286 1.96 4.66 28.23
CA ALA A 286 2.82 3.49 28.22
C ALA A 286 3.81 3.47 27.03
N LEU A 287 3.40 3.97 25.85
CA LEU A 287 4.30 4.17 24.71
C LEU A 287 5.36 5.25 24.97
N LYS A 288 5.00 6.35 25.64
CA LYS A 288 5.96 7.40 26.00
C LYS A 288 6.96 6.91 27.06
N ASP A 289 6.47 6.21 28.07
CA ASP A 289 7.29 5.65 29.16
C ASP A 289 8.24 4.54 28.65
N ALA A 290 7.79 3.75 27.67
CA ALA A 290 8.65 2.80 26.94
C ALA A 290 9.72 3.48 26.07
N GLY A 291 9.75 4.81 25.95
CA GLY A 291 10.75 5.55 25.18
C GLY A 291 10.48 5.60 23.67
N VAL A 292 9.21 5.60 23.26
CA VAL A 292 8.79 6.02 21.91
C VAL A 292 8.62 7.54 21.92
N ASP A 293 9.66 8.27 21.48
CA ASP A 293 9.65 9.73 21.60
C ASP A 293 8.64 10.41 20.66
N LYS A 294 8.60 9.98 19.40
CA LYS A 294 7.67 10.50 18.38
C LYS A 294 6.71 9.41 17.92
N LEU A 295 5.46 9.79 17.77
CA LEU A 295 4.36 8.95 17.29
C LEU A 295 3.30 9.79 16.56
N SER A 296 2.71 9.22 15.49
CA SER A 296 1.45 9.68 14.92
C SER A 296 0.37 8.62 15.16
N VAL A 297 -0.69 9.00 15.86
CA VAL A 297 -1.82 8.12 16.19
C VAL A 297 -2.93 8.30 15.15
N CYS A 298 -3.46 7.18 14.64
CA CYS A 298 -4.71 7.16 13.87
C CYS A 298 -5.79 6.50 14.73
N SER A 299 -6.76 7.29 15.20
CA SER A 299 -7.89 6.81 15.99
C SER A 299 -8.98 6.28 15.06
N ALA A 300 -9.25 4.97 15.10
CA ALA A 300 -10.28 4.33 14.31
C ALA A 300 -11.36 3.72 15.22
N GLY A 301 -12.63 3.76 14.77
CA GLY A 301 -13.77 3.36 15.60
C GLY A 301 -14.12 4.34 16.72
N TRP A 302 -13.80 5.63 16.54
CA TRP A 302 -14.21 6.72 17.44
C TRP A 302 -15.63 7.24 17.15
N GLN A 303 -16.15 6.95 15.96
CA GLN A 303 -17.39 7.45 15.36
C GLN A 303 -18.66 6.71 15.84
N ASP A 304 -19.84 7.20 15.45
CA ASP A 304 -21.14 6.57 15.73
C ASP A 304 -21.20 5.11 15.23
N GLY A 305 -21.59 4.20 16.11
CA GLY A 305 -21.62 2.76 15.85
C GLY A 305 -20.24 2.09 15.72
N GLY A 306 -19.14 2.81 15.96
CA GLY A 306 -17.78 2.30 15.90
C GLY A 306 -17.20 2.20 14.49
N TYR A 307 -16.10 1.44 14.35
CA TYR A 307 -15.35 1.24 13.10
C TYR A 307 -16.27 0.72 11.99
N ASP A 308 -16.28 1.38 10.83
CA ASP A 308 -17.22 1.16 9.72
C ASP A 308 -18.70 1.00 10.17
N GLY A 309 -19.08 1.67 11.26
CA GLY A 309 -20.32 1.42 11.99
C GLY A 309 -21.56 2.02 11.34
N ARG A 310 -21.66 3.35 11.30
CA ARG A 310 -22.83 4.11 10.81
C ARG A 310 -22.49 5.23 9.82
N VAL A 311 -21.34 5.14 9.14
CA VAL A 311 -20.95 6.07 8.05
C VAL A 311 -21.99 6.07 6.89
N PRO A 312 -22.15 7.17 6.12
CA PRO A 312 -21.26 8.32 6.00
C PRO A 312 -21.38 9.36 7.12
N GLY A 313 -22.38 9.26 8.01
CA GLY A 313 -22.45 10.11 9.20
C GLY A 313 -21.49 9.62 10.30
N HIS A 314 -20.45 10.38 10.60
CA HIS A 314 -19.46 10.03 11.62
C HIS A 314 -19.89 10.42 13.04
N PHE A 315 -20.59 11.54 13.19
CA PHE A 315 -21.07 12.00 14.50
C PHE A 315 -22.39 11.35 14.94
N PRO A 316 -22.67 11.23 16.25
CA PRO A 316 -21.85 11.68 17.38
C PRO A 316 -20.59 10.82 17.62
N VAL A 317 -19.67 11.32 18.44
CA VAL A 317 -18.56 10.51 18.99
C VAL A 317 -19.16 9.32 19.76
N GLY A 318 -18.63 8.12 19.54
CA GLY A 318 -19.15 6.86 20.09
C GLY A 318 -19.31 6.90 21.61
N ALA A 319 -20.56 6.86 22.09
CA ALA A 319 -20.89 6.93 23.50
C ALA A 319 -20.37 5.69 24.26
N GLU A 320 -20.42 4.53 23.61
CA GLU A 320 -19.98 3.24 24.10
C GLU A 320 -18.48 3.23 24.44
N ALA A 321 -17.66 3.98 23.70
CA ALA A 321 -16.22 4.13 23.96
C ALA A 321 -15.88 5.20 25.03
N GLY A 322 -16.88 5.89 25.58
CA GLY A 322 -16.74 6.95 26.59
C GLY A 322 -17.24 8.33 26.14
N GLY A 323 -17.71 8.48 24.90
CA GLY A 323 -18.31 9.72 24.38
C GLY A 323 -17.33 10.88 24.19
N ALA A 324 -17.89 12.05 23.85
CA ALA A 324 -17.14 13.23 23.45
C ALA A 324 -16.15 13.73 24.51
N ASP A 325 -16.55 13.78 25.79
CA ASP A 325 -15.68 14.29 26.87
C ASP A 325 -14.43 13.41 27.06
N ALA A 326 -14.57 12.08 26.99
CA ALA A 326 -13.44 11.17 27.07
C ALA A 326 -12.56 11.22 25.81
N PHE A 327 -13.17 11.43 24.63
CA PHE A 327 -12.43 11.62 23.40
C PHE A 327 -11.59 12.90 23.40
N LEU A 328 -12.15 14.02 23.88
CA LEU A 328 -11.42 15.28 24.00
C LEU A 328 -10.27 15.20 25.01
N ARG A 329 -10.42 14.43 26.10
CA ARG A 329 -9.29 14.11 26.99
C ARG A 329 -8.22 13.30 26.27
N LEU A 330 -8.57 12.30 25.47
CA LEU A 330 -7.62 11.53 24.66
C LEU A 330 -6.83 12.41 23.67
N VAL A 331 -7.50 13.32 22.96
CA VAL A 331 -6.83 14.30 22.08
C VAL A 331 -5.90 15.22 22.90
N GLY A 332 -6.36 15.69 24.06
CA GLY A 332 -5.56 16.49 24.99
C GLY A 332 -4.33 15.74 25.52
N LYS A 333 -4.47 14.45 25.86
CA LYS A 333 -3.40 13.57 26.33
C LYS A 333 -2.34 13.35 25.25
N ALA A 334 -2.76 13.05 24.01
CA ALA A 334 -1.85 12.91 22.89
C ALA A 334 -1.03 14.18 22.67
N LYS A 335 -1.68 15.35 22.68
CA LYS A 335 -1.02 16.66 22.59
C LYS A 335 -0.04 16.91 23.75
N ALA A 336 -0.40 16.57 24.98
CA ALA A 336 0.46 16.74 26.16
C ALA A 336 1.71 15.86 26.13
N LEU A 337 1.64 14.67 25.52
CA LEU A 337 2.79 13.77 25.29
C LEU A 337 3.68 14.19 24.10
N GLY A 338 3.24 15.20 23.33
CA GLY A 338 3.90 15.66 22.12
C GLY A 338 3.61 14.81 20.87
N TYR A 339 2.56 13.99 20.90
CA TYR A 339 2.16 13.12 19.79
C TYR A 339 1.20 13.80 18.81
N GLN A 340 1.28 13.38 17.54
CA GLN A 340 0.26 13.69 16.56
C GLN A 340 -0.96 12.78 16.74
N PHE A 341 -2.13 13.33 16.46
CA PHE A 341 -3.40 12.61 16.58
C PHE A 341 -4.30 12.94 15.39
N ALA A 342 -4.70 11.90 14.67
CA ALA A 342 -5.55 11.96 13.50
C ALA A 342 -6.76 11.03 13.67
N LEU A 343 -7.87 11.39 13.03
CA LEU A 343 -9.04 10.53 12.88
C LEU A 343 -8.87 9.63 11.66
N HIS A 344 -9.37 8.39 11.74
CA HIS A 344 -9.84 7.66 10.57
C HIS A 344 -11.31 8.02 10.32
N ALA A 345 -11.62 8.35 9.08
CA ALA A 345 -12.95 8.56 8.54
C ALA A 345 -13.15 7.69 7.30
N THR A 346 -14.39 7.30 7.01
CA THR A 346 -14.76 6.57 5.78
C THR A 346 -15.84 7.36 5.06
N ASN A 347 -15.46 8.00 3.94
CA ASN A 347 -16.38 8.80 3.13
C ASN A 347 -16.92 8.03 1.91
N THR A 348 -16.34 6.85 1.63
CA THR A 348 -16.67 6.03 0.46
C THR A 348 -17.87 5.11 0.69
N ASP A 349 -17.96 4.52 1.88
CA ASP A 349 -19.00 3.57 2.26
C ASP A 349 -20.18 4.28 2.93
N GLY A 350 -21.39 3.80 2.68
CA GLY A 350 -22.58 4.26 3.37
C GLY A 350 -23.59 3.17 3.69
N TYR A 351 -24.13 3.22 4.91
CA TYR A 351 -24.99 2.18 5.48
C TYR A 351 -26.42 2.66 5.72
N MET A 352 -27.38 1.74 5.63
CA MET A 352 -28.80 2.01 5.90
C MET A 352 -29.10 2.30 7.38
N CYS A 353 -28.17 2.02 8.29
CA CYS A 353 -28.25 2.39 9.70
C CYS A 353 -27.69 3.78 10.02
N SER A 354 -27.07 4.45 9.03
CA SER A 354 -26.55 5.81 9.20
C SER A 354 -27.66 6.83 9.48
N ARG A 355 -27.38 7.81 10.35
CA ARG A 355 -28.22 9.01 10.51
C ARG A 355 -28.36 9.81 9.20
N LEU A 356 -27.38 9.69 8.29
CA LEU A 356 -27.36 10.36 6.99
C LEU A 356 -27.92 9.50 5.86
N TRP A 357 -28.53 8.33 6.14
CA TRP A 357 -29.07 7.47 5.10
C TRP A 357 -30.14 8.20 4.26
N ASN A 358 -29.84 8.41 2.98
CA ASN A 358 -30.76 8.88 1.96
C ASN A 358 -30.39 8.15 0.64
N PRO A 359 -31.33 7.44 -0.02
CA PRO A 359 -31.07 6.79 -1.31
C PRO A 359 -30.64 7.74 -2.44
N GLU A 360 -30.71 9.06 -2.23
CA GLU A 360 -30.31 10.03 -3.22
C GLU A 360 -28.81 10.19 -3.39
N TRP A 361 -27.99 10.05 -2.35
CA TRP A 361 -26.52 10.18 -2.48
C TRP A 361 -25.84 8.91 -2.98
N VAL A 362 -26.57 7.79 -3.03
CA VAL A 362 -26.06 6.47 -3.41
C VAL A 362 -25.63 6.48 -4.89
N CYS A 363 -24.43 5.96 -5.18
CA CYS A 363 -24.00 5.70 -6.56
C CYS A 363 -24.94 4.71 -7.23
N LYS A 364 -25.29 4.96 -8.50
CA LYS A 364 -26.20 4.10 -9.28
C LYS A 364 -25.57 3.60 -10.56
N ARG A 365 -26.04 2.45 -11.02
CA ARG A 365 -25.76 1.87 -12.34
C ARG A 365 -26.63 2.50 -13.42
N ALA A 366 -26.36 2.19 -14.68
CA ALA A 366 -27.10 2.72 -15.83
C ALA A 366 -28.60 2.35 -15.81
N ASP A 367 -28.96 1.24 -15.16
CA ASP A 367 -30.34 0.77 -14.96
C ASP A 367 -31.03 1.41 -13.73
N GLY A 368 -30.35 2.30 -13.02
CA GLY A 368 -30.84 2.95 -11.79
C GLY A 368 -30.69 2.12 -10.51
N THR A 369 -30.17 0.90 -10.57
CA THR A 369 -29.90 0.09 -9.37
C THR A 369 -28.76 0.69 -8.54
N PHE A 370 -28.81 0.51 -7.22
CA PHE A 370 -27.79 1.02 -6.31
C PHE A 370 -26.51 0.18 -6.40
N ASP A 371 -25.36 0.83 -6.49
CA ASP A 371 -24.08 0.15 -6.55
C ASP A 371 -23.56 -0.20 -5.15
N LYS A 372 -23.27 -1.48 -4.95
CA LYS A 372 -22.87 -2.06 -3.65
C LYS A 372 -21.35 -2.01 -3.49
N GLY A 373 -20.89 -1.71 -2.28
CA GLY A 373 -19.48 -1.80 -1.91
C GLY A 373 -19.18 -3.01 -1.02
N GLY A 374 -18.24 -2.85 -0.08
CA GLY A 374 -17.82 -3.90 0.84
C GLY A 374 -18.87 -4.30 1.91
N LEU A 375 -18.63 -5.46 2.53
CA LEU A 375 -19.35 -5.97 3.70
C LEU A 375 -18.50 -5.76 4.96
N TRP A 376 -18.91 -4.87 5.84
CA TRP A 376 -18.17 -4.46 7.05
C TRP A 376 -19.10 -4.40 8.28
N ALA A 377 -18.66 -3.77 9.37
CA ALA A 377 -19.40 -3.70 10.64
C ALA A 377 -20.77 -2.98 10.55
N GLY A 378 -20.96 -2.12 9.55
CA GLY A 378 -22.24 -1.51 9.17
C GLY A 378 -23.18 -2.42 8.38
N GLY A 379 -22.73 -3.64 8.05
CA GLY A 379 -23.41 -4.55 7.12
C GLY A 379 -22.90 -4.37 5.69
N GLN A 380 -23.79 -4.58 4.72
CA GLN A 380 -23.51 -4.36 3.30
C GLN A 380 -23.62 -2.86 3.00
N CYS A 381 -22.50 -2.23 2.63
CA CYS A 381 -22.52 -0.83 2.26
C CYS A 381 -23.03 -0.62 0.82
N TYR A 382 -23.49 0.60 0.56
CA TYR A 382 -23.59 1.17 -0.77
C TYR A 382 -22.49 2.22 -0.97
N TRP A 383 -22.04 2.40 -2.21
CA TRP A 383 -21.07 3.43 -2.51
C TRP A 383 -21.69 4.83 -2.44
N VAL A 384 -20.97 5.76 -1.78
CA VAL A 384 -21.35 7.17 -1.67
C VAL A 384 -20.87 7.93 -2.90
N CYS A 385 -21.77 8.69 -3.55
CA CYS A 385 -21.38 9.61 -4.62
C CYS A 385 -20.60 10.80 -4.03
N GLN A 386 -19.28 10.83 -4.27
CA GLN A 386 -18.38 11.83 -3.67
C GLN A 386 -18.68 13.27 -4.13
N LYS A 387 -19.22 13.43 -5.34
CA LYS A 387 -19.78 14.72 -5.80
C LYS A 387 -20.91 15.16 -4.88
N TYR A 388 -21.90 14.29 -4.68
CA TYR A 388 -23.07 14.61 -3.87
C TYR A 388 -22.67 14.88 -2.41
N ALA A 389 -21.82 14.04 -1.82
CA ALA A 389 -21.33 14.22 -0.45
C ALA A 389 -20.66 15.58 -0.24
N TRP A 390 -19.77 15.96 -1.18
CA TRP A 390 -19.08 17.26 -1.18
C TRP A 390 -20.04 18.45 -1.32
N GLU A 391 -21.08 18.32 -2.15
CA GLU A 391 -22.04 19.40 -2.41
C GLU A 391 -23.07 19.59 -1.28
N HIS A 392 -23.15 18.68 -0.29
CA HIS A 392 -24.23 18.66 0.70
C HIS A 392 -23.81 18.66 2.19
N TRP A 393 -22.99 17.71 2.65
CA TRP A 393 -22.71 17.55 4.10
C TRP A 393 -21.23 17.48 4.46
N LEU A 394 -20.40 16.90 3.58
CA LEU A 394 -19.04 16.51 3.93
C LEU A 394 -18.14 17.69 4.33
N PRO A 395 -18.18 18.87 3.68
CA PRO A 395 -17.38 20.02 4.09
C PRO A 395 -17.70 20.53 5.51
N GLU A 396 -18.95 20.41 5.97
CA GLU A 396 -19.32 20.79 7.34
C GLU A 396 -18.92 19.72 8.35
N GLU A 397 -19.15 18.42 8.05
CA GLU A 397 -18.72 17.34 8.95
C GLU A 397 -17.18 17.32 9.12
N MET A 398 -16.41 17.68 8.09
CA MET A 398 -14.95 17.85 8.19
C MET A 398 -14.54 19.03 9.07
N LYS A 399 -15.32 20.12 9.14
CA LYS A 399 -15.09 21.21 10.10
C LYS A 399 -15.44 20.79 11.52
N GLU A 400 -16.50 20.02 11.71
CA GLU A 400 -16.85 19.41 13.01
C GLU A 400 -15.72 18.48 13.50
N MET A 401 -15.16 17.65 12.62
CA MET A 401 -13.96 16.83 12.91
C MET A 401 -12.76 17.68 13.33
N ALA A 402 -12.47 18.77 12.60
CA ALA A 402 -11.37 19.67 12.93
C ALA A 402 -11.59 20.40 14.28
N ALA A 403 -12.84 20.72 14.63
CA ALA A 403 -13.22 21.34 15.89
C ALA A 403 -12.94 20.47 17.12
N LEU A 404 -12.75 19.14 16.96
CA LEU A 404 -12.25 18.25 18.02
C LEU A 404 -10.76 18.49 18.38
N GLY A 405 -10.08 19.43 17.71
CA GLY A 405 -8.68 19.79 17.99
C GLY A 405 -7.64 18.92 17.26
N ILE A 406 -8.06 18.22 16.20
CA ILE A 406 -7.27 17.24 15.46
C ILE A 406 -6.12 17.90 14.69
N ARG A 407 -4.90 17.37 14.86
CA ARG A 407 -3.68 17.84 14.18
C ARG A 407 -2.79 16.67 13.80
N GLY A 408 -2.74 16.38 12.50
CA GLY A 408 -2.04 15.24 11.93
C GLY A 408 -2.60 14.86 10.55
N PRO A 409 -2.12 13.76 9.96
CA PRO A 409 -2.60 13.28 8.66
C PRO A 409 -4.02 12.70 8.79
N HIS A 410 -5.05 13.50 8.55
CA HIS A 410 -6.44 13.04 8.61
C HIS A 410 -6.65 11.89 7.61
N TYR A 411 -7.00 10.73 8.12
CA TYR A 411 -7.02 9.50 7.35
C TYR A 411 -8.41 9.26 6.77
N ILE A 412 -8.52 9.17 5.44
CA ILE A 412 -9.77 8.92 4.72
C ILE A 412 -9.69 7.56 4.02
N ASP A 413 -10.41 6.56 4.55
CA ASP A 413 -10.69 5.31 3.87
C ASP A 413 -11.74 5.55 2.75
N VAL A 414 -11.62 4.98 1.56
CA VAL A 414 -10.59 4.07 0.99
C VAL A 414 -10.00 4.65 -0.32
N TYR A 415 -9.93 5.98 -0.44
CA TYR A 415 -9.69 6.69 -1.72
C TYR A 415 -8.43 6.26 -2.47
N SER A 416 -7.36 5.90 -1.77
CA SER A 416 -6.11 5.47 -2.40
C SER A 416 -5.90 3.95 -2.39
N ALA A 417 -6.93 3.13 -2.11
CA ALA A 417 -6.92 1.66 -2.27
C ALA A 417 -7.98 1.13 -3.25
N THR A 418 -8.99 1.96 -3.55
CA THR A 418 -10.02 1.66 -4.55
C THR A 418 -9.87 2.59 -5.74
N TYR A 419 -10.38 2.16 -6.89
CA TYR A 419 -10.63 3.10 -7.97
C TYR A 419 -11.79 4.04 -7.58
N PRO A 420 -11.79 5.29 -8.06
CA PRO A 420 -12.89 6.22 -7.85
C PRO A 420 -14.22 5.61 -8.32
N GLN A 421 -15.25 5.79 -7.51
CA GLN A 421 -16.59 5.26 -7.73
C GLN A 421 -17.22 5.91 -8.97
N ARG A 422 -18.01 5.14 -9.72
CA ARG A 422 -18.83 5.62 -10.83
C ARG A 422 -20.22 5.96 -10.32
N CYS A 423 -20.84 7.00 -10.86
CA CYS A 423 -22.26 7.25 -10.65
C CYS A 423 -22.96 7.53 -11.98
N GLY A 424 -23.94 6.68 -12.31
CA GLY A 424 -24.87 6.83 -13.43
C GLY A 424 -26.21 7.48 -13.06
N ASP A 425 -26.41 7.94 -11.81
CA ASP A 425 -27.63 8.70 -11.46
C ASP A 425 -27.66 10.01 -12.28
N PRO A 426 -28.70 10.27 -13.09
CA PRO A 426 -28.74 11.43 -13.98
C PRO A 426 -28.75 12.78 -13.24
N ARG A 427 -28.98 12.79 -11.93
CA ARG A 427 -28.97 14.01 -11.09
C ARG A 427 -27.56 14.39 -10.62
N HIS A 428 -26.66 13.41 -10.51
CA HIS A 428 -25.27 13.61 -10.10
C HIS A 428 -24.30 12.66 -10.83
N PRO A 429 -24.34 12.61 -12.18
CA PRO A 429 -23.50 11.70 -12.93
C PRO A 429 -22.02 12.07 -12.73
N CYS A 430 -21.19 11.04 -12.54
CA CYS A 430 -19.80 11.20 -12.18
C CYS A 430 -18.94 10.06 -12.75
N THR A 431 -18.05 10.36 -13.71
CA THR A 431 -17.03 9.42 -14.20
C THR A 431 -15.95 9.20 -13.12
N PRO A 432 -15.13 8.14 -13.22
CA PRO A 432 -14.03 7.92 -12.28
C PRO A 432 -13.06 9.11 -12.19
N GLU A 433 -12.77 9.78 -13.31
CA GLU A 433 -11.92 10.98 -13.35
C GLU A 433 -12.55 12.17 -12.62
N GLN A 434 -13.87 12.34 -12.75
CA GLN A 434 -14.61 13.37 -12.01
C GLN A 434 -14.64 13.04 -10.51
N THR A 435 -14.86 11.77 -10.14
CA THR A 435 -14.82 11.32 -8.74
C THR A 435 -13.43 11.48 -8.15
N ALA A 436 -12.35 11.20 -8.90
CA ALA A 436 -10.97 11.47 -8.49
C ALA A 436 -10.74 12.95 -8.19
N ALA A 437 -11.33 13.86 -8.96
CA ALA A 437 -11.25 15.31 -8.69
C ALA A 437 -11.96 15.68 -7.37
N TYR A 438 -13.09 15.07 -7.04
CA TYR A 438 -13.75 15.25 -5.74
C TYR A 438 -12.94 14.65 -4.58
N GLN A 439 -12.40 13.43 -4.73
CA GLN A 439 -11.52 12.82 -3.73
C GLN A 439 -10.29 13.71 -3.45
N ASN A 440 -9.70 14.34 -4.48
CA ASN A 440 -8.62 15.31 -4.31
C ASN A 440 -9.06 16.59 -3.56
N ARG A 441 -10.24 17.14 -3.85
CA ARG A 441 -10.79 18.30 -3.13
C ARG A 441 -10.99 17.97 -1.64
N ILE A 442 -11.52 16.79 -1.35
CA ILE A 442 -11.77 16.31 0.01
C ILE A 442 -10.45 16.12 0.77
N LEU A 443 -9.45 15.46 0.17
CA LEU A 443 -8.12 15.32 0.80
C LEU A 443 -7.44 16.69 0.99
N ALA A 444 -7.52 17.60 0.03
CA ALA A 444 -6.98 18.96 0.15
C ALA A 444 -7.63 19.74 1.31
N GLU A 445 -8.95 19.60 1.49
CA GLU A 445 -9.69 20.20 2.61
C GLU A 445 -9.29 19.57 3.96
N GLY A 446 -9.05 18.27 3.99
CA GLY A 446 -8.50 17.57 5.16
C GLY A 446 -7.14 18.14 5.60
N ARG A 447 -6.23 18.36 4.64
CA ARG A 447 -4.94 19.05 4.89
C ARG A 447 -5.13 20.47 5.40
N ARG A 448 -6.06 21.22 4.79
CA ARG A 448 -6.33 22.63 5.15
C ARG A 448 -6.88 22.76 6.57
N LEU A 449 -7.72 21.83 7.00
CA LEU A 449 -8.40 21.86 8.29
C LEU A 449 -7.58 21.21 9.43
N MET A 450 -6.89 20.10 9.17
CA MET A 450 -6.24 19.25 10.19
C MET A 450 -4.72 19.17 10.06
N GLY A 451 -4.13 19.84 9.07
CA GLY A 451 -2.67 19.98 8.87
C GLY A 451 -2.03 18.91 7.98
N GLY A 452 -2.74 17.80 7.69
CA GLY A 452 -2.33 16.81 6.71
C GLY A 452 -3.46 15.87 6.30
N ALA A 453 -3.21 15.01 5.31
CA ALA A 453 -4.14 13.97 4.88
C ALA A 453 -3.45 12.65 4.54
N ALA A 454 -4.15 11.56 4.81
CA ALA A 454 -3.74 10.19 4.50
C ALA A 454 -4.90 9.38 3.92
N SER A 455 -4.58 8.26 3.30
CA SER A 455 -5.55 7.25 2.86
C SER A 455 -4.87 5.87 2.85
N GLU A 456 -5.56 4.84 2.38
CA GLU A 456 -5.15 3.46 2.65
C GLU A 456 -3.89 3.02 1.91
N SER A 457 -3.80 3.26 0.59
CA SER A 457 -2.84 2.56 -0.27
C SER A 457 -2.22 3.38 -1.41
N GLY A 458 -1.56 2.73 -2.37
CA GLY A 458 -0.67 3.35 -3.36
C GLY A 458 -1.33 3.96 -4.60
N TYR A 459 -2.66 4.03 -4.72
CA TYR A 459 -3.31 4.52 -5.94
C TYR A 459 -3.12 6.04 -6.12
N ASP A 460 -2.45 6.41 -7.21
CA ASP A 460 -1.78 7.71 -7.33
C ASP A 460 -2.64 8.86 -7.88
N HIS A 461 -3.92 8.61 -8.18
CA HIS A 461 -4.84 9.65 -8.66
C HIS A 461 -5.09 10.75 -7.61
N VAL A 462 -4.77 10.49 -6.34
CA VAL A 462 -4.81 11.43 -5.22
C VAL A 462 -3.43 11.86 -4.69
N ALA A 463 -2.33 11.46 -5.36
CA ALA A 463 -0.95 11.62 -4.88
C ALA A 463 -0.56 13.06 -4.50
N ALA A 464 -1.09 14.08 -5.18
CA ALA A 464 -0.81 15.49 -4.88
C ALA A 464 -1.27 15.93 -3.48
N ASN A 465 -2.27 15.22 -2.92
CA ASN A 465 -2.92 15.54 -1.65
C ASN A 465 -2.65 14.52 -0.54
N LEU A 466 -1.74 13.57 -0.74
CA LEU A 466 -1.34 12.61 0.29
C LEU A 466 -0.05 13.04 0.99
N ASP A 467 -0.10 13.01 2.32
CA ASP A 467 1.07 13.07 3.20
C ASP A 467 1.54 11.67 3.60
N TYR A 468 0.61 10.70 3.75
CA TYR A 468 0.90 9.33 4.17
C TYR A 468 -0.10 8.29 3.61
N ILE A 469 0.36 7.04 3.45
CA ILE A 469 -0.46 5.85 3.14
C ILE A 469 -0.09 4.64 4.02
N ASN A 470 -1.07 3.79 4.36
CA ASN A 470 -0.81 2.65 5.27
C ASN A 470 0.08 1.56 4.67
N TYR A 471 -0.05 1.27 3.37
CA TYR A 471 0.76 0.27 2.65
C TYR A 471 0.63 0.41 1.13
N ILE A 472 1.65 0.11 0.32
CA ILE A 472 1.55 0.31 -1.15
C ILE A 472 0.61 -0.70 -1.82
N GLU A 473 0.75 -2.00 -1.52
CA GLU A 473 -0.13 -3.10 -1.99
C GLU A 473 0.14 -4.36 -1.14
N ARG A 474 -0.23 -5.55 -1.64
CA ARG A 474 0.06 -6.90 -1.13
C ARG A 474 0.90 -7.74 -2.11
N ASP A 475 1.39 -7.19 -3.21
CA ASP A 475 2.18 -7.90 -4.24
C ASP A 475 3.41 -8.62 -3.66
N LEU A 476 4.08 -8.08 -2.62
CA LEU A 476 5.17 -8.78 -1.92
C LEU A 476 4.63 -9.91 -1.04
N GLN A 477 3.51 -9.68 -0.33
CA GLN A 477 2.83 -10.75 0.42
C GLN A 477 2.49 -11.94 -0.47
N LEU A 478 1.96 -11.69 -1.67
CA LEU A 478 1.59 -12.72 -2.64
C LEU A 478 2.81 -13.46 -3.19
N LEU A 479 3.96 -12.79 -3.32
CA LEU A 479 5.22 -13.41 -3.75
C LEU A 479 5.76 -14.36 -2.66
N GLU A 480 5.88 -13.86 -1.42
CA GLU A 480 6.35 -14.64 -0.26
C GLU A 480 5.42 -15.83 0.09
N ASP A 481 4.10 -15.68 -0.14
CA ASP A 481 3.12 -16.76 0.03
C ASP A 481 3.09 -17.78 -1.14
N GLY A 482 3.85 -17.56 -2.23
CA GLY A 482 3.83 -18.41 -3.42
C GLY A 482 2.50 -18.37 -4.21
N LYS A 483 1.81 -17.21 -4.21
CA LYS A 483 0.48 -17.00 -4.80
C LYS A 483 0.46 -16.13 -6.06
N GLN A 484 1.63 -15.69 -6.54
CA GLN A 484 1.74 -14.96 -7.82
C GLN A 484 1.61 -15.93 -9.02
N SER A 485 1.32 -15.39 -10.20
CA SER A 485 1.37 -16.15 -11.46
C SER A 485 2.79 -16.64 -11.74
N GLY A 486 2.94 -17.81 -12.39
CA GLY A 486 4.25 -18.35 -12.80
C GLY A 486 5.05 -17.47 -13.77
N LEU A 487 4.41 -16.45 -14.37
CA LEU A 487 5.11 -15.41 -15.14
C LEU A 487 5.88 -14.40 -14.27
N VAL A 488 5.61 -14.32 -12.96
CA VAL A 488 6.20 -13.32 -12.05
C VAL A 488 7.54 -13.82 -11.53
N ALA A 489 8.60 -13.02 -11.74
CA ALA A 489 9.94 -13.26 -11.23
C ALA A 489 10.23 -12.50 -9.92
N GLY A 490 9.53 -11.40 -9.64
CA GLY A 490 9.71 -10.63 -8.42
C GLY A 490 9.00 -9.28 -8.42
N VAL A 491 9.38 -8.41 -7.50
CA VAL A 491 8.87 -7.03 -7.37
C VAL A 491 10.05 -6.08 -7.13
N TYR A 492 10.22 -5.10 -8.02
CA TYR A 492 11.15 -3.97 -7.84
C TYR A 492 10.44 -2.79 -7.14
N PRO A 493 11.19 -1.86 -6.52
CA PRO A 493 10.63 -0.69 -5.84
C PRO A 493 10.16 0.42 -6.81
N LEU A 494 9.34 0.08 -7.81
CA LEU A 494 8.96 1.02 -8.87
C LEU A 494 8.11 2.18 -8.35
N TRP A 495 7.11 1.90 -7.51
CA TRP A 495 6.27 2.93 -6.90
C TRP A 495 7.10 3.82 -5.97
N GLU A 496 8.00 3.21 -5.21
CA GLU A 496 8.90 3.86 -4.26
C GLU A 496 9.90 4.78 -4.98
N LEU A 497 10.45 4.39 -6.13
CA LEU A 497 11.32 5.26 -6.95
C LEU A 497 10.58 6.47 -7.54
N VAL A 498 9.24 6.40 -7.66
CA VAL A 498 8.37 7.51 -8.07
C VAL A 498 7.97 8.40 -6.89
N TYR A 499 7.66 7.84 -5.72
CA TYR A 499 6.99 8.57 -4.63
C TYR A 499 7.73 8.64 -3.28
N HIS A 500 8.86 7.95 -3.09
CA HIS A 500 9.70 8.17 -1.92
C HIS A 500 10.25 9.60 -1.89
N GLY A 501 10.20 10.25 -0.73
CA GLY A 501 10.45 11.69 -0.58
C GLY A 501 9.28 12.58 -1.03
N ILE A 502 8.12 12.01 -1.40
CA ILE A 502 6.88 12.73 -1.80
C ILE A 502 5.69 12.28 -0.95
N ILE A 503 5.50 10.97 -0.77
CA ILE A 503 4.46 10.37 0.08
C ILE A 503 5.16 9.43 1.07
N LEU A 504 4.70 9.39 2.32
CA LEU A 504 5.21 8.47 3.35
C LEU A 504 4.40 7.16 3.34
N TYR A 505 5.04 5.99 3.52
CA TYR A 505 4.39 4.69 3.33
C TYR A 505 5.04 3.54 4.09
N THR A 506 4.32 2.45 4.30
CA THR A 506 4.90 1.12 4.58
C THR A 506 4.98 0.33 3.27
N SER A 507 6.06 -0.43 3.04
CA SER A 507 6.37 -0.96 1.69
C SER A 507 5.30 -1.90 1.13
N ASP A 508 4.66 -2.69 1.97
CA ASP A 508 3.60 -3.64 1.59
C ASP A 508 2.79 -4.02 2.82
N ARG A 509 1.60 -4.59 2.62
CA ARG A 509 0.77 -5.16 3.70
C ARG A 509 1.52 -6.20 4.53
N TRP A 510 2.39 -7.00 3.89
CA TRP A 510 3.30 -7.94 4.55
C TRP A 510 4.26 -7.28 5.55
N CYS A 511 4.58 -6.00 5.34
CA CYS A 511 5.52 -5.23 6.16
C CYS A 511 4.85 -4.46 7.32
N GLN A 512 3.54 -4.62 7.52
CA GLN A 512 2.79 -4.02 8.63
C GLN A 512 2.95 -4.86 9.90
N ASN A 513 3.07 -4.21 11.07
CA ASN A 513 3.26 -4.88 12.37
C ASN A 513 4.44 -5.88 12.38
N HIS A 514 5.53 -5.58 11.66
CA HIS A 514 6.57 -6.58 11.34
C HIS A 514 7.29 -7.20 12.56
N THR A 515 7.30 -6.50 13.72
CA THR A 515 7.80 -7.01 15.02
C THR A 515 6.74 -7.76 15.86
N ARG A 516 5.50 -7.90 15.38
CA ARG A 516 4.45 -8.76 15.99
C ARG A 516 4.42 -10.17 15.40
N GLY A 517 4.96 -10.34 14.19
CA GLY A 517 4.90 -11.60 13.46
C GLY A 517 3.58 -11.79 12.69
N LYS A 518 3.33 -13.02 12.23
CA LYS A 518 2.22 -13.30 11.31
C LYS A 518 0.89 -13.36 12.05
N CYS A 519 -0.17 -12.84 11.42
CA CYS A 519 -1.53 -12.97 11.91
C CYS A 519 -1.93 -14.45 11.97
N LEU A 520 -2.40 -14.92 13.13
CA LEU A 520 -2.79 -16.32 13.37
C LEU A 520 -4.05 -16.74 12.58
N TYR A 521 -4.81 -15.77 12.07
CA TYR A 521 -6.06 -15.98 11.35
C TYR A 521 -5.95 -15.57 9.89
N LYS A 522 -6.56 -16.34 8.99
CA LYS A 522 -6.67 -16.04 7.55
C LYS A 522 -7.76 -14.99 7.31
N LEU A 523 -7.47 -13.74 7.68
CA LEU A 523 -8.42 -12.63 7.62
C LEU A 523 -7.92 -11.55 6.66
N GLU A 524 -8.80 -11.16 5.74
CA GLU A 524 -8.56 -10.05 4.81
C GLU A 524 -9.07 -8.71 5.38
N LYS A 525 -9.91 -8.72 6.42
CA LYS A 525 -10.58 -7.55 7.01
C LYS A 525 -9.88 -7.12 8.32
N SER A 526 -9.21 -5.96 8.31
CA SER A 526 -8.52 -5.40 9.49
C SER A 526 -9.48 -4.89 10.59
N GLY A 527 -10.75 -4.66 10.26
CA GLY A 527 -11.81 -4.37 11.24
C GLY A 527 -12.19 -5.56 12.13
N ASP A 528 -11.76 -6.79 11.80
CA ASP A 528 -11.90 -7.95 12.68
C ASP A 528 -10.83 -7.90 13.79
N PRO A 529 -11.20 -7.89 15.08
CA PRO A 529 -10.24 -7.81 16.18
C PRO A 529 -9.18 -8.93 16.15
N ARG A 530 -9.50 -10.10 15.59
CA ARG A 530 -8.58 -11.24 15.46
C ARG A 530 -7.40 -10.95 14.52
N TRP A 531 -7.47 -9.93 13.67
CA TRP A 531 -6.33 -9.47 12.85
C TRP A 531 -5.15 -8.99 13.71
N MET A 532 -5.40 -8.67 14.99
CA MET A 532 -4.37 -8.25 15.95
C MET A 532 -3.79 -9.41 16.77
N GLU A 533 -4.13 -10.67 16.47
CA GLU A 533 -3.50 -11.85 17.07
C GLU A 533 -2.31 -12.30 16.21
N GLY A 534 -1.08 -12.02 16.68
CA GLY A 534 0.16 -12.47 16.03
C GLY A 534 0.76 -13.70 16.70
N ASP A 535 1.52 -14.49 15.94
CA ASP A 535 2.33 -15.60 16.45
C ASP A 535 3.49 -15.17 17.37
N GLY A 536 3.84 -13.87 17.37
CA GLY A 536 4.98 -13.34 18.12
C GLY A 536 6.33 -13.63 17.48
N VAL A 537 6.37 -14.26 16.30
CA VAL A 537 7.59 -14.62 15.58
C VAL A 537 7.95 -13.49 14.62
N GLU A 538 8.92 -12.68 15.01
CA GLU A 538 9.39 -11.55 14.21
C GLU A 538 9.88 -11.97 12.81
N ASN A 539 9.60 -11.13 11.81
CA ASN A 539 10.01 -11.39 10.43
C ASN A 539 11.14 -10.44 9.99
N PRO A 540 12.42 -10.87 10.07
CA PRO A 540 13.55 -10.04 9.67
C PRO A 540 13.57 -9.71 8.16
N ARG A 541 12.95 -10.54 7.30
CA ARG A 541 12.82 -10.22 5.86
C ARG A 541 11.87 -9.04 5.62
N ALA A 542 10.75 -8.98 6.34
CA ALA A 542 9.82 -7.85 6.29
C ALA A 542 10.43 -6.57 6.88
N ALA A 543 11.19 -6.69 7.99
CA ALA A 543 11.94 -5.58 8.57
C ALA A 543 12.97 -5.01 7.57
N LEU A 544 13.81 -5.88 6.98
CA LEU A 544 14.79 -5.50 5.97
C LEU A 544 14.14 -4.86 4.73
N LYS A 545 12.96 -5.35 4.32
CA LYS A 545 12.27 -4.84 3.12
C LYS A 545 11.63 -3.47 3.35
N ASN A 546 11.19 -3.15 4.57
CA ASN A 546 10.89 -1.77 4.94
C ASN A 546 12.13 -0.88 4.76
N ILE A 547 13.32 -1.32 5.22
CA ILE A 547 14.55 -0.51 5.10
C ILE A 547 15.01 -0.34 3.65
N GLU A 548 15.11 -1.42 2.86
CA GLU A 548 15.56 -1.40 1.46
C GLU A 548 14.66 -0.50 0.59
N PHE A 549 13.33 -0.68 0.69
CA PHE A 549 12.36 0.07 -0.09
C PHE A 549 12.04 1.44 0.55
N GLY A 550 12.72 1.86 1.62
CA GLY A 550 12.52 3.16 2.26
C GLY A 550 11.17 3.33 2.97
N GLY A 551 10.46 2.25 3.28
CA GLY A 551 9.24 2.27 4.07
C GLY A 551 9.47 2.58 5.56
N ARG A 552 8.39 2.99 6.23
CA ARG A 552 8.32 3.25 7.68
C ARG A 552 7.39 2.25 8.39
N PRO A 553 7.58 1.99 9.69
CA PRO A 553 6.66 1.15 10.45
C PRO A 553 5.25 1.75 10.56
N ILE A 554 4.26 0.89 10.35
CA ILE A 554 2.90 1.06 10.87
C ILE A 554 2.54 -0.14 11.75
N PHE A 555 1.87 0.16 12.86
CA PHE A 555 1.13 -0.81 13.65
C PHE A 555 -0.35 -0.52 13.54
N TYR A 556 -1.16 -1.57 13.46
CA TYR A 556 -2.54 -1.48 13.86
C TYR A 556 -2.67 -2.33 15.13
N THR A 557 -3.32 -1.83 16.17
CA THR A 557 -3.47 -2.56 17.43
C THR A 557 -4.61 -1.99 18.29
N TYR A 558 -4.95 -2.70 19.36
CA TYR A 558 -5.70 -2.17 20.51
C TYR A 558 -5.10 -2.72 21.83
N LYS A 559 -3.84 -3.16 21.82
CA LYS A 559 -3.24 -4.01 22.87
C LYS A 559 -1.97 -3.42 23.48
N PHE A 560 -1.92 -3.36 24.80
CA PHE A 560 -0.70 -3.05 25.55
C PHE A 560 0.46 -4.03 25.29
N ALA A 561 0.16 -5.29 24.94
CA ALA A 561 1.17 -6.28 24.57
C ALA A 561 2.00 -5.88 23.32
N ASP A 562 1.53 -4.93 22.50
CA ASP A 562 2.28 -4.41 21.35
C ASP A 562 3.19 -3.21 21.71
N VAL A 563 3.13 -2.65 22.93
CA VAL A 563 4.04 -1.57 23.39
C VAL A 563 5.53 -1.91 23.16
N PRO A 564 6.08 -3.06 23.63
CA PRO A 564 7.47 -3.42 23.37
C PRO A 564 7.78 -3.63 21.88
N ARG A 565 6.81 -4.08 21.08
CA ARG A 565 6.95 -4.32 19.63
C ARG A 565 7.01 -3.02 18.85
N ILE A 566 6.17 -2.05 19.21
CA ILE A 566 6.18 -0.68 18.68
C ILE A 566 7.49 0.02 19.06
N LYS A 567 7.94 -0.14 20.31
CA LYS A 567 9.24 0.37 20.78
C LYS A 567 10.41 -0.20 19.96
N LYS A 568 10.44 -1.51 19.71
CA LYS A 568 11.47 -2.12 18.86
C LYS A 568 11.48 -1.57 17.43
N ALA A 569 10.31 -1.50 16.78
CA ALA A 569 10.21 -0.94 15.43
C ALA A 569 10.56 0.56 15.37
N TRP A 570 10.32 1.32 16.44
CA TRP A 570 10.82 2.69 16.59
C TRP A 570 12.35 2.74 16.61
N GLU A 571 13.02 1.81 17.30
CA GLU A 571 14.49 1.73 17.35
C GLU A 571 15.12 1.31 16.02
N GLU A 572 14.45 0.43 15.26
CA GLU A 572 14.86 0.06 13.90
C GLU A 572 14.71 1.23 12.90
N PHE A 573 13.65 2.03 13.04
CA PHE A 573 13.33 3.17 12.16
C PHE A 573 14.12 4.44 12.49
N ALA A 574 14.38 4.72 13.76
CA ALA A 574 14.97 5.98 14.20
C ALA A 574 16.32 6.34 13.51
N PRO A 575 17.25 5.40 13.23
CA PRO A 575 18.48 5.69 12.49
C PRO A 575 18.25 6.13 11.04
N VAL A 576 17.21 5.61 10.38
CA VAL A 576 16.94 5.82 8.94
C VAL A 576 15.84 6.86 8.67
N ARG A 577 15.08 7.31 9.68
CA ARG A 577 13.91 8.21 9.52
C ARG A 577 14.19 9.52 8.78
N HIS A 578 15.44 9.99 8.76
CA HIS A 578 15.83 11.18 8.01
C HIS A 578 15.68 10.99 6.49
N LEU A 579 15.91 9.77 5.99
CA LEU A 579 15.81 9.41 4.57
C LEU A 579 14.38 9.56 4.03
N GLN A 580 13.35 9.55 4.91
CA GLN A 580 11.94 9.76 4.52
C GLN A 580 11.69 11.13 3.85
N ARG A 581 12.62 12.08 3.96
CA ARG A 581 12.57 13.41 3.31
C ARG A 581 13.30 13.44 1.96
N GLU A 582 14.05 12.40 1.64
CA GLU A 582 14.94 12.30 0.49
C GLU A 582 14.22 11.61 -0.67
N LEU A 583 14.43 12.07 -1.91
CA LEU A 583 14.05 11.28 -3.07
C LEU A 583 14.92 10.02 -3.16
N MET A 584 14.30 8.85 -3.33
CA MET A 584 15.02 7.63 -3.72
C MET A 584 15.49 7.81 -5.17
N THR A 585 16.80 7.88 -5.41
CA THR A 585 17.36 8.21 -6.72
C THR A 585 17.54 6.98 -7.62
N ARG A 586 17.91 5.84 -7.03
CA ARG A 586 18.18 4.59 -7.76
C ARG A 586 18.10 3.37 -6.85
N HIS A 587 17.68 2.24 -7.41
CA HIS A 587 17.80 0.91 -6.82
C HIS A 587 18.54 -0.01 -7.82
N ASP A 588 19.50 -0.79 -7.32
CA ASP A 588 20.36 -1.68 -8.13
C ASP A 588 20.54 -3.04 -7.45
N GLU A 589 20.57 -4.12 -8.25
CA GLU A 589 21.03 -5.44 -7.81
C GLU A 589 22.57 -5.48 -7.94
N LEU A 590 23.29 -5.71 -6.85
CA LEU A 590 24.76 -5.75 -6.81
C LEU A 590 25.31 -7.18 -6.99
N ALA A 591 24.55 -8.16 -6.52
CA ALA A 591 24.76 -9.60 -6.59
C ALA A 591 23.41 -10.28 -6.31
N PRO A 592 23.27 -11.60 -6.56
CA PRO A 592 22.06 -12.33 -6.14
C PRO A 592 21.74 -12.05 -4.67
N ASP A 593 20.48 -11.72 -4.38
CA ASP A 593 19.96 -11.35 -3.06
C ASP A 593 20.60 -10.12 -2.38
N VAL A 594 21.44 -9.34 -3.08
CA VAL A 594 22.09 -8.13 -2.53
C VAL A 594 21.72 -6.90 -3.35
N TYR A 595 21.05 -5.95 -2.70
CA TYR A 595 20.49 -4.76 -3.33
C TYR A 595 21.05 -3.47 -2.74
N ARG A 596 21.16 -2.43 -3.57
CA ARG A 596 21.57 -1.07 -3.18
C ARG A 596 20.46 -0.06 -3.48
N THR A 597 20.01 0.63 -2.45
CA THR A 597 19.13 1.81 -2.57
C THR A 597 19.96 3.08 -2.37
N SER A 598 19.83 4.05 -3.28
CA SER A 598 20.50 5.36 -3.21
C SER A 598 19.48 6.49 -3.06
N PHE A 599 19.84 7.53 -2.30
CA PHE A 599 19.02 8.70 -1.99
C PHE A 599 19.65 10.00 -2.52
N GLU A 600 18.90 11.10 -2.54
CA GLU A 600 19.34 12.36 -3.16
C GLU A 600 20.39 13.14 -2.35
N ASP A 601 20.47 12.93 -1.03
CA ASP A 601 21.55 13.44 -0.17
C ASP A 601 22.89 12.72 -0.40
N GLY A 602 22.90 11.62 -1.18
CA GLY A 602 24.07 10.75 -1.36
C GLY A 602 24.19 9.62 -0.33
N SER A 603 23.18 9.43 0.53
CA SER A 603 23.04 8.23 1.37
C SER A 603 22.83 6.99 0.50
N GLN A 604 23.35 5.86 0.95
CA GLN A 604 23.21 4.57 0.28
C GLN A 604 23.00 3.45 1.30
N ILE A 605 21.94 2.66 1.11
CA ILE A 605 21.69 1.43 1.87
C ILE A 605 22.08 0.25 0.99
N VAL A 606 22.84 -0.70 1.54
CA VAL A 606 23.00 -2.03 0.95
C VAL A 606 22.36 -3.07 1.86
N SER A 607 21.42 -3.83 1.31
CA SER A 607 20.65 -4.88 1.98
C SER A 607 21.04 -6.25 1.46
N ASN A 608 21.16 -7.24 2.34
CA ASN A 608 21.54 -8.62 2.01
C ASN A 608 20.46 -9.62 2.47
N TYR A 609 19.81 -10.29 1.52
CA TYR A 609 18.82 -11.34 1.73
C TYR A 609 19.41 -12.76 1.65
N GLY A 610 20.65 -12.88 1.20
CA GLY A 610 21.35 -14.14 1.06
C GLY A 610 21.83 -14.70 2.40
N GLU A 611 22.23 -15.97 2.38
CA GLU A 611 22.67 -16.71 3.57
C GLU A 611 24.13 -16.42 3.99
N THR A 612 24.90 -15.77 3.12
CA THR A 612 26.33 -15.47 3.35
C THR A 612 26.58 -13.97 3.48
N PRO A 613 27.58 -13.52 4.27
CA PRO A 613 27.91 -12.10 4.39
C PRO A 613 28.47 -11.53 3.08
N TYR A 614 28.02 -10.34 2.69
CA TYR A 614 28.51 -9.61 1.52
C TYR A 614 29.49 -8.50 1.93
N LEU A 615 30.60 -8.34 1.21
CA LEU A 615 31.59 -7.29 1.48
C LEU A 615 31.36 -6.08 0.58
N TRP A 616 31.00 -4.94 1.17
CA TRP A 616 30.77 -3.68 0.44
C TRP A 616 31.63 -2.56 1.02
N LEU A 617 32.56 -2.00 0.23
CA LEU A 617 33.45 -0.91 0.64
C LEU A 617 34.20 -1.19 1.97
N GLY A 618 34.62 -2.45 2.17
CA GLY A 618 35.27 -2.91 3.41
C GLY A 618 34.33 -3.17 4.59
N GLN A 619 33.02 -2.95 4.43
CA GLN A 619 31.99 -3.25 5.43
C GLN A 619 31.32 -4.59 5.16
N THR A 620 31.14 -5.40 6.20
CA THR A 620 30.40 -6.66 6.12
C THR A 620 28.89 -6.41 6.26
N VAL A 621 28.14 -6.67 5.19
CA VAL A 621 26.67 -6.72 5.19
C VAL A 621 26.24 -8.13 5.57
N ARG A 622 25.80 -8.32 6.81
CA ARG A 622 25.37 -9.61 7.36
C ARG A 622 24.12 -10.16 6.63
N PRO A 623 23.93 -11.49 6.58
CA PRO A 623 22.67 -12.12 6.19
C PRO A 623 21.47 -11.48 6.90
N LEU A 624 20.39 -11.24 6.15
CA LEU A 624 19.16 -10.59 6.63
C LEU A 624 19.42 -9.25 7.37
N GLY A 625 20.39 -8.48 6.89
CA GLY A 625 20.78 -7.19 7.45
C GLY A 625 21.12 -6.16 6.37
N TYR A 626 21.37 -4.93 6.82
CA TYR A 626 21.79 -3.82 5.95
C TYR A 626 23.00 -3.06 6.51
N VAL A 627 23.63 -2.27 5.65
CA VAL A 627 24.59 -1.22 6.00
C VAL A 627 24.15 0.08 5.34
N LEU A 628 24.09 1.17 6.12
CA LEU A 628 23.85 2.53 5.60
C LEU A 628 25.19 3.27 5.52
N LYS A 629 25.57 3.71 4.32
CA LYS A 629 26.59 4.74 4.12
C LYS A 629 25.90 6.10 4.09
N ARG A 630 26.36 7.03 4.92
CA ARG A 630 25.88 8.41 4.99
C ARG A 630 26.53 9.32 3.91
N PRO A 631 26.05 10.56 3.73
CA PRO A 631 26.62 11.52 2.78
C PRO A 631 28.06 11.89 3.10
N ASP A 632 28.40 11.99 4.39
CA ASP A 632 29.75 12.25 4.90
C ASP A 632 30.75 11.09 4.70
N GLY A 633 30.29 9.95 4.16
CA GLY A 633 31.09 8.75 3.96
C GLY A 633 31.19 7.83 5.18
N SER A 634 30.63 8.22 6.34
CA SER A 634 30.54 7.35 7.51
C SER A 634 29.56 6.21 7.27
N PHE A 635 29.79 5.08 7.97
CA PHE A 635 28.89 3.93 7.93
C PHE A 635 28.06 3.82 9.21
N PHE A 636 26.88 3.23 9.08
CA PHE A 636 26.04 2.76 10.16
C PHE A 636 25.71 1.28 9.92
N GLN A 637 25.96 0.46 10.94
CA GLN A 637 25.54 -0.92 11.00
C GLN A 637 24.51 -1.05 12.13
N PRO A 638 23.28 -1.52 11.86
CA PRO A 638 22.28 -1.75 12.88
C PRO A 638 22.65 -2.98 13.73
N ALA A 639 21.94 -3.19 14.84
CA ALA A 639 21.85 -4.51 15.45
C ALA A 639 21.12 -5.49 14.49
N PRO A 640 21.29 -6.82 14.63
CA PRO A 640 20.41 -7.78 13.97
C PRO A 640 18.93 -7.51 14.33
N PHE A 641 18.01 -7.65 13.37
CA PHE A 641 16.59 -7.49 13.65
C PHE A 641 16.10 -8.51 14.69
N VAL A 642 16.53 -9.76 14.57
CA VAL A 642 16.28 -10.82 15.56
C VAL A 642 17.61 -11.19 16.21
N GLU A 643 17.66 -11.19 17.54
CA GLU A 643 18.83 -11.69 18.27
C GLU A 643 18.96 -13.20 18.07
N THR A 644 20.11 -13.66 17.59
CA THR A 644 20.37 -15.10 17.46
C THR A 644 20.67 -15.69 18.84
N PRO A 645 19.93 -16.71 19.32
CA PRO A 645 20.26 -17.40 20.56
C PRO A 645 21.65 -18.03 20.41
N GLY A 646 22.66 -17.48 21.09
CA GLY A 646 24.06 -17.91 21.00
C GLY A 646 25.11 -16.80 20.91
N THR A 647 24.73 -15.55 20.62
CA THR A 647 25.68 -14.41 20.60
C THR A 647 25.33 -13.31 21.60
N ALA A 648 24.78 -13.70 22.76
CA ALA A 648 24.71 -12.85 23.93
C ALA A 648 26.12 -12.56 24.48
N THR A 649 26.81 -11.57 23.90
CA THR A 649 27.98 -10.96 24.54
C THR A 649 27.51 -10.46 25.90
N LEU A 650 28.07 -10.99 26.99
CA LEU A 650 27.77 -10.61 28.37
C LEU A 650 28.11 -9.12 28.63
N ARG A 651 27.23 -8.23 28.18
CA ARG A 651 27.16 -6.85 28.68
C ARG A 651 26.56 -6.95 30.07
N ASN A 652 27.39 -6.76 31.09
CA ASN A 652 26.99 -6.68 32.49
C ASN A 652 25.85 -5.68 32.70
N ARG A 653 24.61 -6.14 32.59
CA ARG A 653 23.41 -5.46 33.09
C ARG A 653 23.03 -6.13 34.39
N ARG A 654 23.52 -5.56 35.49
CA ARG A 654 23.06 -5.86 36.84
C ARG A 654 21.60 -5.37 36.92
N LEU A 655 20.65 -6.29 36.81
CA LEU A 655 19.23 -5.98 37.04
C LEU A 655 18.98 -6.00 38.54
N GLU A 656 19.14 -4.85 39.18
CA GLU A 656 18.62 -4.60 40.52
C GLU A 656 17.13 -4.23 40.36
N LEU A 657 16.25 -5.11 40.82
CA LEU A 657 14.80 -4.90 40.85
C LEU A 657 14.40 -4.46 42.27
N ASP A 658 14.38 -3.15 42.50
CA ASP A 658 13.76 -2.59 43.70
C ASP A 658 12.23 -2.68 43.58
N PHE A 659 11.63 -3.47 44.46
CA PHE A 659 10.18 -3.48 44.69
C PHE A 659 9.87 -2.63 45.93
N ALA A 660 9.40 -1.40 45.71
CA ALA A 660 8.86 -0.55 46.76
C ALA A 660 7.33 -0.41 46.63
N ASP A 661 6.67 -0.47 47.79
CA ASP A 661 5.30 -0.03 48.07
C ASP A 661 4.12 -0.65 47.31
N ALA A 662 3.62 -1.75 47.87
CA ALA A 662 2.20 -2.15 47.79
C ALA A 662 1.67 -2.57 49.17
N ALA A 663 1.69 -1.64 50.13
CA ALA A 663 0.93 -1.82 51.37
C ALA A 663 -0.57 -1.65 51.07
N HIS A 664 -1.32 -2.76 51.03
CA HIS A 664 -2.61 -3.02 51.70
C HIS A 664 -3.13 -4.39 51.22
N GLY A 665 -3.48 -5.27 52.15
CA GLY A 665 -3.50 -6.71 51.90
C GLY A 665 -4.69 -7.23 51.10
N PHE A 666 -4.42 -8.15 50.16
CA PHE A 666 -5.35 -9.17 49.70
C PHE A 666 -4.61 -10.51 49.53
N ALA A 667 -5.28 -11.63 49.82
CA ALA A 667 -4.64 -12.94 49.96
C ALA A 667 -4.28 -13.58 48.61
N LEU A 668 -3.01 -13.95 48.44
CA LEU A 668 -2.51 -14.70 47.29
C LEU A 668 -2.96 -16.17 47.33
N LYS A 669 -3.95 -16.50 46.49
CA LYS A 669 -4.26 -17.87 46.05
C LYS A 669 -4.17 -17.96 44.52
N SER A 670 -2.95 -17.90 43.98
CA SER A 670 -2.64 -18.39 42.62
C SER A 670 -1.12 -18.54 42.48
N ILE A 671 -0.64 -19.76 42.29
CA ILE A 671 0.70 -20.01 41.75
C ILE A 671 0.55 -20.04 40.23
N VAL A 672 1.22 -19.11 39.54
CA VAL A 672 1.27 -19.10 38.07
C VAL A 672 2.33 -20.12 37.62
N CYS A 673 1.95 -21.05 36.76
CA CYS A 673 2.92 -21.87 36.04
C CYS A 673 3.75 -20.98 35.10
N LEU A 674 5.07 -20.96 35.30
CA LEU A 674 6.00 -20.47 34.30
C LEU A 674 6.11 -21.50 33.17
N ASP A 675 5.43 -21.27 32.06
CA ASP A 675 5.60 -22.05 30.83
C ASP A 675 6.94 -21.71 30.17
N THR A 676 7.99 -22.44 30.55
CA THR A 676 9.30 -22.37 29.88
C THR A 676 9.27 -23.20 28.60
N ASN A 677 8.74 -22.64 27.51
CA ASN A 677 8.93 -23.18 26.16
C ASN A 677 10.37 -22.96 25.69
N ALA A 678 11.31 -23.73 26.26
CA ALA A 678 12.68 -23.84 25.78
C ALA A 678 12.79 -25.05 24.85
N SER A 679 12.91 -24.81 23.54
CA SER A 679 13.18 -25.86 22.56
C SER A 679 14.64 -26.29 22.64
N PHE A 680 14.92 -27.35 23.40
CA PHE A 680 16.23 -28.00 23.39
C PHE A 680 16.37 -28.88 22.14
N VAL A 681 17.47 -28.70 21.41
CA VAL A 681 17.96 -29.67 20.41
C VAL A 681 18.58 -30.85 21.19
N GLU A 682 18.35 -32.08 20.73
CA GLU A 682 18.86 -33.29 21.39
C GLU A 682 20.40 -33.34 21.38
N GLU A 683 21.02 -33.18 22.55
CA GLU A 683 22.20 -33.96 22.93
C GLU A 683 21.84 -34.88 24.10
N THR A 684 22.39 -36.09 24.09
CA THR A 684 21.89 -37.20 24.91
C THR A 684 22.38 -37.16 26.35
N GLY A 685 21.44 -36.96 27.28
CA GLY A 685 21.47 -37.53 28.63
C GLY A 685 22.19 -36.74 29.72
N ASP A 686 21.43 -36.12 30.62
CA ASP A 686 21.42 -36.54 32.03
C ASP A 686 20.22 -35.97 32.82
N CYS A 687 19.85 -36.62 33.92
CA CYS A 687 18.72 -36.18 34.77
C CYS A 687 19.14 -35.05 35.73
N GLY A 688 19.06 -33.81 35.27
CA GLY A 688 19.43 -32.63 36.05
C GLY A 688 18.66 -32.46 37.37
N PHE A 689 19.41 -32.30 38.46
CA PHE A 689 18.91 -31.62 39.67
C PHE A 689 19.02 -30.11 39.48
N TRP A 690 18.09 -29.35 40.06
CA TRP A 690 18.21 -27.90 40.20
C TRP A 690 18.10 -27.48 41.66
N GLU A 691 18.79 -26.39 41.97
CA GLU A 691 18.84 -25.73 43.27
C GLU A 691 18.59 -24.24 43.06
N ILE A 692 17.61 -23.68 43.76
CA ILE A 692 17.33 -22.24 43.76
C ILE A 692 17.42 -21.76 45.21
N THR A 693 18.38 -20.89 45.48
CA THR A 693 18.53 -20.24 46.78
C THR A 693 17.98 -18.82 46.71
N LEU A 694 16.94 -18.54 47.50
CA LEU A 694 16.28 -17.26 47.64
C LEU A 694 16.76 -16.57 48.92
N ARG A 695 16.98 -15.25 48.87
CA ARG A 695 17.33 -14.45 50.06
C ARG A 695 16.13 -13.63 50.50
N SER A 696 15.78 -13.71 51.77
CA SER A 696 14.79 -12.86 52.43
C SER A 696 15.26 -11.41 52.45
N ALA A 697 14.44 -10.49 51.94
CA ALA A 697 14.70 -9.06 51.98
C ALA A 697 14.42 -8.43 53.38
N VAL A 698 13.80 -9.18 54.29
CA VAL A 698 13.37 -8.68 55.62
C VAL A 698 14.42 -8.93 56.70
N ASP A 699 15.07 -10.10 56.68
CA ASP A 699 16.05 -10.52 57.69
C ASP A 699 17.37 -11.04 57.09
N GLY A 700 17.50 -11.06 55.76
CA GLY A 700 18.71 -11.49 55.06
C GLY A 700 18.96 -13.01 55.07
N SER A 701 18.05 -13.80 55.64
CA SER A 701 18.12 -15.28 55.66
C SER A 701 18.03 -15.88 54.25
N PHE A 702 18.52 -17.11 54.09
CA PHE A 702 18.51 -17.84 52.82
C PHE A 702 17.63 -19.09 52.92
N VAL A 703 16.83 -19.34 51.90
CA VAL A 703 16.02 -20.56 51.75
C VAL A 703 16.36 -21.21 50.42
N THR A 704 16.79 -22.47 50.49
CA THR A 704 17.22 -23.27 49.35
C THR A 704 16.15 -24.29 48.97
N LEU A 705 15.73 -24.29 47.71
CA LEU A 705 14.73 -25.20 47.15
C LEU A 705 15.38 -26.11 46.10
N ASN A 706 15.30 -27.43 46.33
CA ASN A 706 15.90 -28.44 45.46
C ASN A 706 14.82 -29.29 44.77
N GLY A 707 15.01 -29.55 43.47
CA GLY A 707 14.09 -30.35 42.66
C GLY A 707 14.82 -31.29 41.69
N LYS A 708 14.11 -32.31 41.24
CA LYS A 708 14.62 -33.35 40.34
C LYS A 708 13.58 -33.61 39.24
N SER A 709 13.95 -33.40 37.98
CA SER A 709 13.06 -33.70 36.84
C SER A 709 12.88 -35.21 36.65
N ALA A 710 11.64 -35.60 36.35
CA ALA A 710 11.31 -36.97 35.96
C ALA A 710 10.66 -36.97 34.57
N CYS A 711 11.45 -37.32 33.55
CA CYS A 711 10.93 -37.50 32.20
C CYS A 711 10.11 -38.80 32.10
N ARG A 712 8.80 -38.69 31.89
CA ARG A 712 7.95 -39.77 31.35
C ARG A 712 7.28 -39.33 30.06
N ALA A 713 7.92 -39.66 28.94
CA ALA A 713 7.28 -39.53 27.64
C ALA A 713 6.09 -40.50 27.53
N ARG A 714 4.91 -39.98 27.18
CA ARG A 714 3.81 -40.79 26.63
C ARG A 714 3.53 -40.38 25.19
N ARG A 715 3.85 -41.29 24.28
CA ARG A 715 3.50 -41.25 22.86
C ARG A 715 1.97 -41.17 22.73
N VAL A 716 1.45 -40.11 22.11
CA VAL A 716 0.04 -40.07 21.67
C VAL A 716 0.01 -40.44 20.19
N ILE A 717 -0.39 -41.68 19.91
CA ILE A 717 -0.72 -42.14 18.56
C ILE A 717 -2.23 -41.94 18.39
N PRO A 718 -2.70 -41.23 17.36
CA PRO A 718 -4.14 -41.02 17.15
C PRO A 718 -4.79 -42.26 16.54
N THR A 719 -5.27 -43.18 17.38
CA THR A 719 -6.15 -44.30 16.95
C THR A 719 -7.61 -43.87 16.96
N ARG A 720 -8.35 -44.22 15.89
CA ARG A 720 -9.80 -44.01 15.76
C ARG A 720 -10.60 -44.89 16.74
N GLY A 721 -11.60 -44.31 17.41
CA GLY A 721 -12.84 -45.00 17.81
C GLY A 721 -13.01 -45.42 19.28
N GLY A 722 -14.08 -44.90 19.91
CA GLY A 722 -14.69 -45.39 21.17
C GLY A 722 -13.89 -45.12 22.46
N GLY A 723 -14.50 -44.79 23.61
CA GLY A 723 -15.91 -44.56 23.97
C GLY A 723 -16.24 -45.12 25.36
N TYR A 724 -16.84 -44.33 26.26
CA TYR A 724 -17.46 -44.82 27.51
C TYR A 724 -18.66 -43.95 27.91
N ALA A 725 -19.67 -44.58 28.52
CA ALA A 725 -21.02 -44.04 28.76
C ALA A 725 -21.16 -43.33 30.12
N PRO A 726 -22.37 -42.83 30.46
CA PRO A 726 -23.27 -43.71 31.21
C PRO A 726 -24.76 -43.71 30.78
N LEU A 727 -25.33 -44.92 30.81
CA LEU A 727 -26.68 -45.34 31.23
C LEU A 727 -27.96 -44.56 30.83
N HIS A 728 -28.79 -45.32 30.09
CA HIS A 728 -30.27 -45.42 30.05
C HIS A 728 -31.04 -44.78 28.88
N GLY A 729 -31.95 -45.56 28.26
CA GLY A 729 -33.07 -45.01 27.47
C GLY A 729 -33.41 -45.62 26.10
N LYS A 730 -33.60 -46.95 26.01
CA LYS A 730 -34.45 -47.67 25.01
C LYS A 730 -34.57 -47.14 23.55
N ALA A 731 -33.95 -47.93 22.65
CA ALA A 731 -34.64 -48.72 21.60
C ALA A 731 -35.03 -48.11 20.22
N LEU A 732 -34.44 -48.76 19.21
CA LEU A 732 -35.04 -49.32 17.97
C LEU A 732 -34.92 -48.61 16.60
N ARG A 733 -34.34 -49.41 15.68
CA ARG A 733 -34.42 -49.45 14.20
C ARG A 733 -33.50 -48.55 13.37
N SER A 734 -32.68 -49.25 12.59
CA SER A 734 -31.99 -48.86 11.36
C SER A 734 -32.76 -49.42 10.14
N PRO A 735 -32.24 -49.36 8.90
CA PRO A 735 -31.38 -48.35 8.27
C PRO A 735 -32.01 -47.81 6.97
N GLU A 736 -31.48 -46.73 6.41
CA GLU A 736 -31.43 -46.63 4.94
C GLU A 736 -30.22 -45.80 4.47
N SER A 737 -29.71 -46.15 3.30
CA SER A 737 -28.50 -45.60 2.69
C SER A 737 -28.81 -44.32 1.91
N LEU A 738 -27.84 -43.42 1.81
CA LEU A 738 -27.48 -42.78 0.52
C LEU A 738 -26.15 -42.02 0.60
N THR A 739 -25.59 -41.77 -0.57
CA THR A 739 -24.21 -41.33 -0.79
C THR A 739 -24.13 -39.86 -1.23
N ARG A 740 -22.92 -39.28 -1.05
CA ARG A 740 -22.25 -38.20 -1.83
C ARG A 740 -22.00 -36.86 -1.12
N SER A 741 -20.72 -36.50 -1.14
CA SER A 741 -20.17 -35.14 -1.08
C SER A 741 -20.34 -34.45 -2.44
N PRO A 742 -20.28 -33.11 -2.53
CA PRO A 742 -19.06 -32.56 -3.14
C PRO A 742 -18.55 -31.23 -2.55
N TYR A 743 -17.22 -31.13 -2.46
CA TYR A 743 -16.50 -29.87 -2.71
C TYR A 743 -16.22 -29.77 -4.22
N ALA A 744 -16.44 -28.61 -4.84
CA ALA A 744 -15.89 -28.28 -6.16
C ALA A 744 -15.65 -26.76 -6.28
N ARG A 745 -14.51 -26.38 -6.87
CA ARG A 745 -14.13 -24.99 -7.16
C ARG A 745 -14.68 -24.58 -8.55
N PRO A 746 -14.90 -23.28 -8.82
CA PRO A 746 -14.97 -22.77 -10.18
C PRO A 746 -13.60 -22.25 -10.65
N SER A 747 -13.06 -22.90 -11.67
CA SER A 747 -12.46 -22.27 -12.85
C SER A 747 -13.52 -22.40 -13.96
N VAL A 748 -13.67 -21.51 -14.93
CA VAL A 748 -12.66 -20.82 -15.75
C VAL A 748 -12.91 -19.32 -15.79
#